data_AF-A0A078ALD4-F1
#
_entry.id   AF-A0A078ALD4-F1
#
_cell.length_a   1.000
_cell.length_b   1.000
_cell.length_c   1.000
_cell.angle_alpha   90.00
_cell.angle_beta   90.00
_cell.angle_gamma   90.00
#
_symmetry.space_group_name_H-M   'P 1'
#
loop_
_entity.id
_entity.type
_entity.pdbx_description
1 polymer ?
#
loop_
_entity_poly.entity_id
_entity_poly.type
_entity_poly.pdbx_seq_one_letter_code
_entity_poly.pdbx_strand_id
1 'polypeptide(L)'
;MMVFIDEMTSTSIMLRLTLGHKQLITTLHLHPETDILQVRSMQSVNYHLVVHNRSIYIFGGYDGFNRVNDFYEYNVDYNTWQEVLCSGSSSPPTPRHSHSAVVYEDSMYVFGGYDGHYRNDFYRFNFVTSNWSQINLKPNGNGVWPKSRYRTSTTVYKDMMFLFGGHDGARQLNDFYCFNFTTEMWTLVESETNLTPSPRDSHILVNSGNSIFLFGGSTGNPRSDFYEFKIDESKWIAVNHKGGKPPTSRFCHVGFVLKKKFYIFGGYDGDSRLNDFHYFLIDDRTLDIPASTLITDLDNLIQNPKFSDVCFVLEGNKEFPSHKLLLSRCPYFAAMFSTEMREKSMDKIRLDHISYHIFQLVVKYLYTDDCEITLEVITLNINSIQNSMELFEAADQFGIDRLKSMCEQTIMSNIDIENAAAIFHASDMHNAASLREMAMNFILQNFDQVSKSQGFDQLARANVDLEPIEQTQSQIERKYIRYPENNEFANDHYEALYKHAQEDQQGYFDQVAKEVSWHKPYTKILDDSKAPLHRWFPDGEINICYNAIDRHVENGDGDNVAFIYDSVYTNIQQKISYKDVQNRVGRIANFLRKRFGIEKGDRVLLYMPMIPVSAYFMYACARLGAIHSVVFGGFAAMELANRIDDCQPKVIITASCGLEPGKVIHYRPIVDEALSLCKKVEDASKTVKRIIVQRKDKFEEKDLDKEVYFDYDELLNDEQELAECVPVEATHQLYILYTSGTTGTPKGVVRDTGGTVVALNWTMKNIFNIHKGDVWFSSSDIGWVVGHSFIIYGPLIRGATCVFFEGKPIIPDAGVLWRIVEQYKVKSIYVAPTAVRIVKKEDYEGLLVKKYDVSSLEGFHLVGERCDPDTIWWIHKHLPHVIINDTWWQTETGWPISCNYLNKDDFKTVFPTLPGSVTRPAPGYDVRIVDDQNHEVKEPNTLGKVAIKLPMPPSFMLTLWGNDEAFIQKYLSDTPGFYTTGDAGLIDDKGYLHIMTRVDDVINTAGHRLSTGRLEEVINDHSSVAESAVVGHFDEVRGDCPVAFVILKGSNEYIEGLTATDQAKLFKEINEKVRHDVGPIARLEGVIFVTKLPKTRSGKILRGTIKKIINDEEYKTPATIEDLSVLDNIKEKAQQWLQAKRDAQQKQ
;
A
#
# COMPACT_ATOMS: atom_id res chain seq x y z
N MET A 1 30.27 11.97 -19.61
CA MET A 1 29.35 10.99 -20.23
C MET A 1 27.93 11.17 -19.71
N MET A 2 27.69 11.19 -18.37
CA MET A 2 26.35 11.39 -17.81
C MET A 2 25.64 12.68 -18.25
N VAL A 3 26.38 13.78 -18.43
CA VAL A 3 25.84 15.08 -18.89
C VAL A 3 25.31 15.05 -20.33
N PHE A 4 25.61 14.02 -21.13
CA PHE A 4 25.32 14.00 -22.58
C PHE A 4 24.32 12.93 -23.00
N ILE A 5 23.71 12.22 -22.04
CA ILE A 5 22.81 11.09 -22.30
C ILE A 5 21.51 11.55 -23.01
N ASP A 6 21.06 12.78 -22.75
CA ASP A 6 19.86 13.35 -23.42
C ASP A 6 20.08 13.70 -24.90
N GLU A 7 21.33 13.87 -25.36
CA GLU A 7 21.65 14.21 -26.76
C GLU A 7 22.18 13.01 -27.58
N MET A 8 22.45 11.85 -26.96
CA MET A 8 23.06 10.68 -27.60
C MET A 8 22.03 9.61 -27.98
N THR A 9 21.39 9.74 -29.14
CA THR A 9 20.34 8.81 -29.58
C THR A 9 20.82 7.54 -30.30
N SER A 10 22.12 7.38 -30.60
CA SER A 10 22.60 6.21 -31.37
C SER A 10 24.13 6.02 -31.41
N THR A 11 24.85 6.23 -30.29
CA THR A 11 26.32 6.10 -30.28
C THR A 11 26.79 4.88 -29.49
N SER A 12 27.47 3.94 -30.15
CA SER A 12 28.22 2.85 -29.50
C SER A 12 29.56 3.37 -28.99
N ILE A 13 29.91 3.09 -27.73
CA ILE A 13 31.15 3.55 -27.12
C ILE A 13 31.92 2.32 -26.61
N MET A 14 33.04 1.98 -27.25
CA MET A 14 33.91 0.92 -26.73
C MET A 14 34.77 1.48 -25.57
N LEU A 15 34.30 1.40 -24.33
CA LEU A 15 35.12 1.73 -23.16
C LEU A 15 36.15 0.61 -22.91
N ARG A 16 37.39 0.84 -23.35
CA ARG A 16 38.54 0.09 -22.79
C ARG A 16 38.95 0.73 -21.48
N LEU A 17 38.37 0.22 -20.39
CA LEU A 17 38.87 0.48 -19.05
C LEU A 17 40.25 -0.18 -18.91
N THR A 18 41.29 0.56 -19.23
CA THR A 18 42.67 0.17 -18.95
C THR A 18 43.20 1.00 -17.78
N LEU A 19 42.61 0.88 -16.60
CA LEU A 19 43.15 1.47 -15.37
C LEU A 19 43.47 0.37 -14.36
N GLY A 20 44.71 0.38 -13.85
CA GLY A 20 45.18 -0.60 -12.88
C GLY A 20 44.49 -0.42 -11.53
N HIS A 21 43.98 -1.54 -11.00
CA HIS A 21 43.64 -1.96 -9.63
C HIS A 21 43.15 -0.98 -8.52
N LYS A 22 43.30 0.35 -8.63
CA LYS A 22 42.97 1.30 -7.55
C LYS A 22 42.28 2.60 -7.98
N GLN A 23 42.21 2.93 -9.28
CA GLN A 23 41.70 4.23 -9.75
C GLN A 23 40.27 4.22 -10.31
N LEU A 24 39.61 3.05 -10.43
CA LEU A 24 38.24 3.00 -10.95
C LEU A 24 37.23 3.68 -10.01
N ILE A 25 37.49 3.64 -8.69
CA ILE A 25 36.65 4.26 -7.65
C ILE A 25 36.68 5.81 -7.75
N THR A 26 37.65 6.39 -8.48
CA THR A 26 37.90 7.84 -8.42
C THR A 26 37.51 8.62 -9.68
N THR A 27 37.21 7.99 -10.82
CA THR A 27 36.94 8.73 -12.08
C THR A 27 35.47 8.73 -12.52
N LEU A 28 34.61 7.96 -11.85
CA LEU A 28 33.15 8.14 -11.85
C LEU A 28 32.75 8.55 -10.43
N HIS A 29 33.05 9.79 -10.03
CA HIS A 29 32.55 10.35 -8.78
C HIS A 29 31.04 10.63 -8.91
N LEU A 30 30.23 9.66 -8.49
CA LEU A 30 28.96 9.90 -7.80
C LEU A 30 29.15 9.36 -6.38
N HIS A 31 28.88 10.24 -5.40
CA HIS A 31 28.83 10.12 -3.94
C HIS A 31 29.36 8.85 -3.19
N PRO A 32 30.02 8.99 -2.02
CA PRO A 32 30.73 7.90 -1.35
C PRO A 32 29.90 6.92 -0.50
N GLU A 33 28.56 6.96 -0.51
CA GLU A 33 27.75 6.21 0.49
C GLU A 33 26.55 5.46 -0.09
N THR A 34 26.74 4.71 -1.18
CA THR A 34 25.77 3.68 -1.59
C THR A 34 26.37 2.29 -1.44
N ASP A 35 25.66 1.43 -0.71
CA ASP A 35 25.99 0.03 -0.49
C ASP A 35 26.33 -0.68 -1.81
N ILE A 36 27.61 -1.01 -1.95
CA ILE A 36 28.15 -1.76 -3.07
C ILE A 36 27.57 -3.17 -2.97
N LEU A 37 26.50 -3.43 -3.72
CA LEU A 37 26.27 -4.77 -4.27
C LEU A 37 27.61 -5.20 -4.86
N GLN A 38 28.21 -6.25 -4.30
CA GLN A 38 29.38 -6.91 -4.86
C GLN A 38 29.02 -7.45 -6.25
N VAL A 39 29.03 -6.59 -7.27
CA VAL A 39 29.32 -6.99 -8.63
C VAL A 39 30.67 -7.68 -8.51
N ARG A 40 30.71 -9.00 -8.68
CA ARG A 40 31.94 -9.80 -8.65
C ARG A 40 33.03 -9.01 -9.36
N SER A 41 33.97 -8.49 -8.58
CA SER A 41 35.15 -7.72 -9.00
C SER A 41 35.09 -7.23 -10.46
N MET A 42 34.77 -5.95 -10.71
CA MET A 42 35.14 -5.28 -11.97
C MET A 42 36.69 -5.11 -12.05
N GLN A 43 37.41 -6.22 -11.97
CA GLN A 43 38.82 -6.38 -12.37
C GLN A 43 38.91 -6.66 -13.88
N SER A 44 37.75 -6.79 -14.54
CA SER A 44 37.60 -7.14 -15.94
C SER A 44 37.76 -5.96 -16.90
N VAL A 45 38.39 -6.21 -18.04
CA VAL A 45 38.72 -5.25 -19.08
C VAL A 45 38.07 -5.64 -20.43
N ASN A 46 37.88 -4.67 -21.33
CA ASN A 46 37.32 -4.86 -22.68
C ASN A 46 35.83 -5.24 -22.75
N TYR A 47 35.00 -4.68 -21.88
CA TYR A 47 33.54 -4.62 -22.07
C TYR A 47 33.19 -3.76 -23.29
N HIS A 48 32.04 -4.03 -23.89
CA HIS A 48 31.42 -3.10 -24.84
C HIS A 48 30.24 -2.40 -24.17
N LEU A 49 30.10 -1.08 -24.38
CA LEU A 49 29.05 -0.27 -23.80
C LEU A 49 28.12 0.23 -24.91
N VAL A 50 26.82 0.12 -24.66
CA VAL A 50 25.79 0.75 -25.48
C VAL A 50 24.81 1.52 -24.59
N VAL A 51 24.15 2.53 -25.16
CA VAL A 51 23.14 3.33 -24.46
C VAL A 51 21.79 3.09 -25.11
N HIS A 52 20.76 2.81 -24.32
CA HIS A 52 19.37 2.66 -24.74
C HIS A 52 18.44 3.14 -23.62
N ASN A 53 17.40 3.92 -23.96
CA ASN A 53 16.37 4.42 -23.02
C ASN A 53 16.89 4.93 -21.66
N ARG A 54 17.83 5.89 -21.66
CA ARG A 54 18.43 6.47 -20.45
C ARG A 54 19.11 5.44 -19.52
N SER A 55 19.48 4.29 -20.07
CA SER A 55 20.28 3.26 -19.40
C SER A 55 21.58 2.99 -20.15
N ILE A 56 22.62 2.65 -19.39
CA ILE A 56 23.92 2.23 -19.91
C ILE A 56 24.01 0.70 -19.79
N TYR A 57 24.19 0.01 -20.89
CA TYR A 57 24.35 -1.44 -20.92
C TYR A 57 25.80 -1.83 -21.18
N ILE A 58 26.31 -2.79 -20.42
CA ILE A 58 27.64 -3.39 -20.63
C ILE A 58 27.51 -4.88 -20.92
N PHE A 59 28.22 -5.36 -21.94
CA PHE A 59 28.21 -6.77 -22.32
C PHE A 59 29.62 -7.35 -22.54
N GLY A 60 29.82 -8.61 -22.15
CA GLY A 60 31.04 -9.42 -22.36
C GLY A 60 32.20 -9.01 -21.45
N GLY A 61 33.45 -9.23 -21.87
CA GLY A 61 34.64 -8.78 -21.13
C GLY A 61 35.68 -9.87 -20.84
N TYR A 62 36.77 -9.49 -20.15
CA TYR A 62 37.85 -10.39 -19.73
C TYR A 62 38.35 -10.02 -18.33
N ASP A 63 38.19 -10.92 -17.35
CA ASP A 63 38.48 -10.68 -15.93
C ASP A 63 39.96 -10.75 -15.52
N GLY A 64 40.85 -10.99 -16.48
CA GLY A 64 42.27 -11.26 -16.25
C GLY A 64 42.63 -12.74 -16.35
N PHE A 65 41.67 -13.64 -16.16
CA PHE A 65 41.82 -15.10 -16.22
C PHE A 65 40.85 -15.74 -17.23
N ASN A 66 39.58 -15.35 -17.21
CA ASN A 66 38.48 -15.88 -18.00
C ASN A 66 37.83 -14.80 -18.86
N ARG A 67 37.24 -15.23 -19.99
CA ARG A 67 36.30 -14.38 -20.74
C ARG A 67 34.94 -14.51 -20.08
N VAL A 68 34.22 -13.41 -19.99
CA VAL A 68 32.91 -13.34 -19.34
C VAL A 68 31.83 -12.95 -20.35
N ASN A 69 30.59 -13.31 -20.03
CA ASN A 69 29.37 -12.92 -20.75
C ASN A 69 28.48 -12.02 -19.88
N ASP A 70 29.10 -11.35 -18.90
CA ASP A 70 28.47 -10.35 -18.03
C ASP A 70 27.57 -9.43 -18.85
N PHE A 71 26.34 -9.25 -18.38
CA PHE A 71 25.39 -8.34 -18.99
C PHE A 71 24.70 -7.53 -17.89
N TYR A 72 25.09 -6.25 -17.78
CA TYR A 72 24.57 -5.36 -16.75
C TYR A 72 24.01 -4.09 -17.37
N GLU A 73 23.00 -3.55 -16.70
CA GLU A 73 22.38 -2.26 -16.96
C GLU A 73 22.69 -1.33 -15.80
N TYR A 74 23.06 -0.10 -16.10
CA TYR A 74 23.08 1.02 -15.17
C TYR A 74 21.95 1.98 -15.54
N ASN A 75 20.97 2.08 -14.65
CA ASN A 75 19.87 3.01 -14.81
C ASN A 75 20.31 4.39 -14.32
N VAL A 76 20.27 5.38 -15.22
CA VAL A 76 20.77 6.74 -14.93
C VAL A 76 19.83 7.50 -14.00
N ASP A 77 18.53 7.22 -14.06
CA ASP A 77 17.52 7.92 -13.26
C ASP A 77 17.54 7.45 -11.79
N TYR A 78 17.90 6.17 -11.56
CA TYR A 78 17.96 5.59 -10.21
C TYR A 78 19.38 5.40 -9.68
N ASN A 79 20.41 5.68 -10.47
CA ASN A 79 21.83 5.52 -10.11
C ASN A 79 22.20 4.10 -9.60
N THR A 80 21.64 3.06 -10.22
CA THR A 80 21.83 1.67 -9.81
C THR A 80 22.32 0.77 -10.94
N TRP A 81 23.22 -0.16 -10.62
CA TRP A 81 23.62 -1.26 -11.51
C TRP A 81 22.76 -2.51 -11.22
N GLN A 82 22.28 -3.16 -12.27
CA GLN A 82 21.56 -4.43 -12.18
C GLN A 82 21.97 -5.40 -13.29
N GLU A 83 21.95 -6.70 -13.01
CA GLU A 83 22.19 -7.73 -14.02
C GLU A 83 20.96 -7.86 -14.94
N VAL A 84 21.20 -7.94 -16.25
CA VAL A 84 20.12 -8.07 -17.25
C VAL A 84 19.70 -9.54 -17.35
N LEU A 85 18.54 -9.86 -16.77
CA LEU A 85 17.97 -11.21 -16.81
C LEU A 85 17.31 -11.49 -18.17
N CYS A 86 17.81 -12.49 -18.89
CA CYS A 86 17.29 -12.89 -20.20
C CYS A 86 16.15 -13.93 -20.06
N SER A 87 15.10 -13.83 -20.88
CA SER A 87 13.81 -14.52 -20.69
C SER A 87 13.52 -15.69 -21.66
N GLY A 88 14.51 -16.19 -22.42
CA GLY A 88 14.29 -17.15 -23.51
C GLY A 88 15.16 -18.42 -23.50
N SER A 89 14.81 -19.37 -24.37
CA SER A 89 15.55 -20.64 -24.63
C SER A 89 16.78 -20.47 -25.53
N SER A 90 16.95 -19.31 -26.16
CA SER A 90 18.09 -18.99 -27.02
C SER A 90 19.27 -18.45 -26.22
N SER A 91 20.43 -19.09 -26.40
CA SER A 91 21.64 -18.77 -25.62
C SER A 91 22.29 -17.44 -26.05
N PRO A 92 22.80 -16.64 -25.09
CA PRO A 92 23.61 -15.47 -25.40
C PRO A 92 24.90 -15.85 -26.16
N PRO A 93 25.61 -14.88 -26.76
CA PRO A 93 26.95 -15.10 -27.28
C PRO A 93 27.85 -15.76 -26.22
N THR A 94 28.76 -16.64 -26.66
CA THR A 94 29.74 -17.25 -25.76
C THR A 94 30.54 -16.17 -25.01
N PRO A 95 31.00 -16.42 -23.76
CA PRO A 95 31.83 -15.48 -23.01
C PRO A 95 33.02 -14.97 -23.82
N ARG A 96 33.08 -13.66 -24.07
CA ARG A 96 34.00 -13.08 -25.05
C ARG A 96 34.32 -11.62 -24.75
N HIS A 97 35.44 -11.15 -25.28
CA HIS A 97 35.83 -9.74 -25.23
C HIS A 97 36.20 -9.21 -26.63
N SER A 98 36.38 -7.89 -26.75
CA SER A 98 36.80 -7.24 -28.01
C SER A 98 35.86 -7.51 -29.20
N HIS A 99 34.58 -7.78 -28.93
CA HIS A 99 33.51 -7.72 -29.91
C HIS A 99 33.10 -6.26 -30.15
N SER A 100 32.28 -6.03 -31.17
CA SER A 100 31.65 -4.73 -31.40
C SER A 100 30.15 -4.83 -31.16
N ALA A 101 29.56 -3.82 -30.54
CA ALA A 101 28.12 -3.76 -30.36
C ALA A 101 27.55 -2.39 -30.72
N VAL A 102 26.36 -2.38 -31.30
CA VAL A 102 25.61 -1.16 -31.64
C VAL A 102 24.14 -1.32 -31.23
N VAL A 103 23.45 -0.21 -31.01
CA VAL A 103 22.00 -0.20 -30.79
C VAL A 103 21.32 0.35 -32.03
N TYR A 104 20.28 -0.34 -32.47
CA TYR A 104 19.34 0.11 -33.48
C TYR A 104 17.93 -0.22 -33.01
N GLU A 105 17.10 0.81 -32.90
CA GLU A 105 15.77 0.75 -32.27
C GLU A 105 15.85 0.08 -30.88
N ASP A 106 15.00 -0.91 -30.61
CA ASP A 106 14.92 -1.63 -29.34
C ASP A 106 15.81 -2.88 -29.30
N SER A 107 16.95 -2.86 -29.99
CA SER A 107 17.85 -4.00 -30.02
C SER A 107 19.34 -3.63 -30.04
N MET A 108 20.12 -4.39 -29.26
CA MET A 108 21.57 -4.40 -29.29
C MET A 108 22.06 -5.51 -30.23
N TYR A 109 22.94 -5.15 -31.17
CA TYR A 109 23.55 -6.07 -32.12
C TYR A 109 25.02 -6.27 -31.79
N VAL A 110 25.47 -7.52 -31.65
CA VAL A 110 26.82 -7.90 -31.23
C VAL A 110 27.49 -8.72 -32.33
N PHE A 111 28.64 -8.23 -32.84
CA PHE A 111 29.40 -8.89 -33.89
C PHE A 111 30.81 -9.30 -33.44
N GLY A 112 31.18 -10.56 -33.71
CA GLY A 112 32.54 -11.08 -33.60
C GLY A 112 33.11 -11.12 -32.18
N GLY A 113 34.40 -10.84 -32.06
CA GLY A 113 35.15 -10.89 -30.80
C GLY A 113 35.98 -12.16 -30.61
N TYR A 114 36.45 -12.38 -29.38
CA TYR A 114 37.33 -13.50 -29.05
C TYR A 114 36.92 -14.20 -27.76
N ASP A 115 36.62 -15.50 -27.85
CA ASP A 115 36.24 -16.38 -26.73
C ASP A 115 37.27 -17.50 -26.47
N GLY A 116 38.46 -17.39 -27.08
CA GLY A 116 39.42 -18.49 -27.26
C GLY A 116 39.63 -18.81 -28.74
N HIS A 117 38.62 -18.51 -29.57
CA HIS A 117 38.72 -18.49 -31.02
C HIS A 117 38.23 -17.14 -31.55
N TYR A 118 38.74 -16.72 -32.72
CA TYR A 118 38.24 -15.52 -33.40
C TYR A 118 36.85 -15.82 -33.96
N ARG A 119 35.87 -14.95 -33.67
CA ARG A 119 34.46 -15.16 -34.04
C ARG A 119 34.02 -14.20 -35.16
N ASN A 120 33.04 -14.65 -35.95
CA ASN A 120 32.29 -13.87 -36.94
C ASN A 120 30.78 -14.10 -36.83
N ASP A 121 30.33 -14.62 -35.70
CA ASP A 121 28.92 -14.74 -35.39
C ASP A 121 28.31 -13.35 -35.12
N PHE A 122 26.99 -13.26 -35.30
CA PHE A 122 26.25 -12.03 -35.17
C PHE A 122 24.99 -12.29 -34.36
N TYR A 123 24.78 -11.54 -33.30
CA TYR A 123 23.69 -11.72 -32.35
C TYR A 123 22.90 -10.43 -32.19
N ARG A 124 21.61 -10.58 -31.86
CA ARG A 124 20.71 -9.50 -31.48
C ARG A 124 20.11 -9.81 -30.12
N PHE A 125 20.25 -8.88 -29.18
CA PHE A 125 19.48 -8.82 -27.95
C PHE A 125 18.37 -7.79 -28.10
N ASN A 126 17.12 -8.17 -27.82
CA ASN A 126 15.99 -7.26 -27.89
C ASN A 126 15.63 -6.78 -26.47
N PHE A 127 15.69 -5.46 -26.24
CA PHE A 127 15.51 -4.86 -24.91
C PHE A 127 14.08 -5.03 -24.38
N VAL A 128 13.07 -5.06 -25.25
CA VAL A 128 11.65 -5.19 -24.86
C VAL A 128 11.33 -6.60 -24.39
N THR A 129 11.78 -7.60 -25.15
CA THR A 129 11.52 -9.02 -24.85
C THR A 129 12.55 -9.61 -23.89
N SER A 130 13.69 -8.96 -23.69
CA SER A 130 14.85 -9.48 -22.95
C SER A 130 15.37 -10.81 -23.49
N ASN A 131 15.41 -10.94 -24.83
CA ASN A 131 15.78 -12.20 -25.47
C ASN A 131 16.94 -12.05 -26.47
N TRP A 132 17.83 -13.04 -26.47
CA TRP A 132 18.93 -13.18 -27.44
C TRP A 132 18.47 -13.95 -28.66
N SER A 133 18.98 -13.59 -29.83
CA SER A 133 18.76 -14.31 -31.09
C SER A 133 20.02 -14.24 -31.94
N GLN A 134 20.46 -15.38 -32.50
CA GLN A 134 21.57 -15.40 -33.43
C GLN A 134 21.07 -15.06 -34.84
N ILE A 135 21.71 -14.11 -35.49
CA ILE A 135 21.45 -13.73 -36.88
C ILE A 135 22.30 -14.63 -37.77
N ASN A 136 21.64 -15.43 -38.60
CA ASN A 136 22.28 -16.36 -39.53
C ASN A 136 22.16 -15.87 -40.98
N LEU A 137 23.04 -16.37 -41.85
CA LEU A 137 22.96 -16.15 -43.28
C LEU A 137 21.62 -16.65 -43.85
N LYS A 138 20.93 -15.79 -44.60
CA LYS A 138 19.80 -16.22 -45.43
C LYS A 138 20.36 -17.08 -46.59
N PRO A 139 19.86 -18.31 -46.82
CA PRO A 139 20.41 -19.25 -47.82
C PRO A 139 20.47 -18.72 -49.27
N ASN A 140 19.71 -17.67 -49.59
CA ASN A 140 19.54 -17.14 -50.95
C ASN A 140 20.04 -15.69 -51.13
N GLY A 141 20.75 -15.11 -50.15
CA GLY A 141 21.23 -13.73 -50.23
C GLY A 141 22.60 -13.63 -50.89
N ASN A 142 22.76 -12.74 -51.88
CA ASN A 142 24.05 -12.35 -52.48
C ASN A 142 24.98 -11.57 -51.52
N GLY A 143 24.82 -11.72 -50.20
CA GLY A 143 25.57 -10.98 -49.19
C GLY A 143 26.97 -11.53 -48.94
N VAL A 144 27.92 -10.65 -48.60
CA VAL A 144 29.31 -11.02 -48.29
C VAL A 144 29.50 -10.97 -46.79
N TRP A 145 29.57 -12.14 -46.14
CA TRP A 145 29.72 -12.22 -44.68
C TRP A 145 31.13 -11.82 -44.23
N PRO A 146 31.29 -10.95 -43.21
CA PRO A 146 32.62 -10.58 -42.74
C PRO A 146 33.36 -11.75 -42.08
N LYS A 147 34.68 -11.82 -42.30
CA LYS A 147 35.57 -12.82 -41.67
C LYS A 147 35.63 -12.67 -40.14
N SER A 148 36.07 -13.74 -39.46
CA SER A 148 36.29 -13.75 -38.01
C SER A 148 37.27 -12.67 -37.60
N ARG A 149 36.91 -11.86 -36.61
CA ARG A 149 37.72 -10.71 -36.18
C ARG A 149 37.38 -10.27 -34.77
N TYR A 150 38.37 -9.72 -34.09
CA TYR A 150 38.20 -8.96 -32.86
C TYR A 150 38.78 -7.55 -33.02
N ARG A 151 38.44 -6.63 -32.10
CA ARG A 151 38.93 -5.24 -32.08
C ARG A 151 38.62 -4.46 -33.36
N THR A 152 37.51 -4.82 -34.00
CA THR A 152 36.89 -4.05 -35.09
C THR A 152 36.05 -2.93 -34.49
N SER A 153 35.72 -1.93 -35.30
CA SER A 153 34.86 -0.82 -34.89
C SER A 153 33.65 -0.69 -35.79
N THR A 154 32.54 -0.28 -35.19
CA THR A 154 31.23 -0.27 -35.84
C THR A 154 30.50 1.02 -35.49
N THR A 155 29.65 1.50 -36.41
CA THR A 155 28.78 2.66 -36.18
C THR A 155 27.48 2.48 -36.94
N VAL A 156 26.40 3.11 -36.47
CA VAL A 156 25.10 3.09 -37.15
C VAL A 156 24.85 4.41 -37.87
N TYR A 157 24.36 4.34 -39.09
CA TYR A 157 23.81 5.49 -39.82
C TYR A 157 22.50 5.06 -40.49
N LYS A 158 21.40 5.71 -40.10
CA LYS A 158 20.04 5.31 -40.52
C LYS A 158 19.80 3.83 -40.22
N ASP A 159 19.40 3.04 -41.20
CA ASP A 159 19.12 1.59 -41.12
C ASP A 159 20.34 0.73 -41.46
N MET A 160 21.56 1.28 -41.37
CA MET A 160 22.80 0.59 -41.72
C MET A 160 23.84 0.61 -40.60
N MET A 161 24.45 -0.54 -40.34
CA MET A 161 25.61 -0.71 -39.47
C MET A 161 26.87 -0.88 -40.32
N PHE A 162 27.82 0.04 -40.17
CA PHE A 162 29.11 -0.03 -40.84
C PHE A 162 30.16 -0.68 -39.94
N LEU A 163 31.06 -1.46 -40.52
CA LEU A 163 32.13 -2.18 -39.83
C LEU A 163 33.43 -2.01 -40.60
N PHE A 164 34.50 -1.59 -39.93
CA PHE A 164 35.83 -1.44 -40.53
C PHE A 164 36.92 -2.17 -39.73
N GLY A 165 37.81 -2.85 -40.44
CA GLY A 165 39.08 -3.36 -39.92
C GLY A 165 38.95 -4.46 -38.87
N GLY A 166 39.86 -4.45 -37.88
CA GLY A 166 40.02 -5.51 -36.89
C GLY A 166 41.17 -6.46 -37.22
N HIS A 167 41.26 -7.57 -36.50
CA HIS A 167 42.33 -8.57 -36.68
C HIS A 167 41.75 -9.99 -36.65
N ASP A 168 42.11 -10.80 -37.63
CA ASP A 168 41.50 -12.13 -37.87
C ASP A 168 42.19 -13.30 -37.18
N GLY A 169 43.34 -13.03 -36.58
CA GLY A 169 44.21 -14.01 -35.91
C GLY A 169 45.53 -14.24 -36.64
N ALA A 170 45.61 -13.86 -37.91
CA ALA A 170 46.85 -13.86 -38.68
C ALA A 170 47.35 -12.44 -38.98
N ARG A 171 46.45 -11.50 -39.28
CA ARG A 171 46.80 -10.13 -39.68
C ARG A 171 45.71 -9.12 -39.35
N GLN A 172 46.08 -7.83 -39.33
CA GLN A 172 45.11 -6.74 -39.36
C GLN A 172 44.37 -6.69 -40.71
N LEU A 173 43.15 -6.15 -40.68
CA LEU A 173 42.25 -6.03 -41.83
C LEU A 173 41.96 -4.56 -42.16
N ASN A 174 41.60 -4.28 -43.41
CA ASN A 174 41.10 -2.99 -43.92
C ASN A 174 39.85 -3.13 -44.80
N ASP A 175 39.18 -4.28 -44.74
CA ASP A 175 37.89 -4.47 -45.39
C ASP A 175 36.81 -3.61 -44.69
N PHE A 176 35.87 -3.11 -45.48
CA PHE A 176 34.81 -2.23 -45.02
C PHE A 176 33.46 -2.84 -45.40
N TYR A 177 32.62 -3.10 -44.40
CA TYR A 177 31.34 -3.78 -44.58
C TYR A 177 30.19 -2.90 -44.10
N CYS A 178 29.01 -3.14 -44.67
CA CYS A 178 27.75 -2.57 -44.23
C CYS A 178 26.73 -3.69 -44.01
N PHE A 179 26.02 -3.67 -42.88
CA PHE A 179 24.86 -4.50 -42.60
C PHE A 179 23.62 -3.63 -42.65
N ASN A 180 22.65 -3.99 -43.48
CA ASN A 180 21.36 -3.29 -43.52
C ASN A 180 20.36 -3.99 -42.60
N PHE A 181 19.85 -3.28 -41.59
CA PHE A 181 18.94 -3.83 -40.56
C PHE A 181 17.59 -4.27 -41.15
N THR A 182 17.11 -3.59 -42.21
CA THR A 182 15.83 -3.89 -42.87
C THR A 182 15.89 -5.20 -43.65
N THR A 183 16.97 -5.42 -44.40
CA THR A 183 17.14 -6.60 -45.27
C THR A 183 17.83 -7.77 -44.58
N GLU A 184 18.52 -7.48 -43.47
CA GLU A 184 19.41 -8.37 -42.73
C GLU A 184 20.54 -8.95 -43.59
N MET A 185 21.15 -8.12 -44.45
CA MET A 185 22.21 -8.52 -45.36
C MET A 185 23.49 -7.73 -45.14
N TRP A 186 24.63 -8.43 -45.18
CA TRP A 186 25.96 -7.85 -45.24
C TRP A 186 26.40 -7.59 -46.68
N THR A 187 26.95 -6.42 -46.94
CA THR A 187 27.58 -6.03 -48.21
C THR A 187 29.00 -5.54 -47.98
N LEU A 188 29.89 -5.83 -48.93
CA LEU A 188 31.22 -5.23 -48.96
C LEU A 188 31.09 -3.83 -49.56
N VAL A 189 31.61 -2.82 -48.85
CA VAL A 189 31.62 -1.43 -49.30
C VAL A 189 32.91 -1.21 -50.09
N GLU A 190 32.79 -1.17 -51.41
CA GLU A 190 33.90 -0.80 -52.28
C GLU A 190 34.13 0.71 -52.22
N SER A 191 35.38 1.13 -52.11
CA SER A 191 35.72 2.56 -52.16
C SER A 191 36.18 2.94 -53.55
N GLU A 192 35.67 4.06 -54.07
CA GLU A 192 36.07 4.59 -55.38
C GLU A 192 37.48 5.19 -55.40
N THR A 193 38.18 5.24 -54.25
CA THR A 193 39.51 5.84 -54.11
C THR A 193 40.54 4.86 -53.57
N ASN A 194 41.81 5.02 -53.97
CA ASN A 194 42.95 4.28 -53.40
C ASN A 194 43.37 4.78 -51.99
N LEU A 195 42.50 5.55 -51.31
CA LEU A 195 42.76 6.16 -50.00
C LEU A 195 42.15 5.35 -48.83
N THR A 196 41.79 4.09 -49.06
CA THR A 196 41.32 3.20 -47.99
C THR A 196 42.32 3.18 -46.84
N PRO A 197 41.89 3.37 -45.58
CA PRO A 197 42.80 3.32 -44.45
C PRO A 197 43.56 2.00 -44.40
N SER A 198 44.83 2.05 -43.98
CA SER A 198 45.68 0.85 -43.91
C SER A 198 45.13 -0.21 -42.93
N PRO A 199 45.47 -1.51 -43.11
CA PRO A 199 44.99 -2.58 -42.25
C PRO A 199 45.30 -2.34 -40.77
N ARG A 200 44.25 -2.28 -39.95
CA ARG A 200 44.35 -1.86 -38.55
C ARG A 200 43.28 -2.45 -37.64
N ASP A 201 43.60 -2.51 -36.35
CA ASP A 201 42.65 -2.83 -35.28
C ASP A 201 42.65 -1.73 -34.20
N SER A 202 41.72 -1.81 -33.24
CA SER A 202 41.68 -0.93 -32.05
C SER A 202 41.62 0.57 -32.36
N HIS A 203 41.05 0.94 -33.50
CA HIS A 203 40.70 2.31 -33.91
C HIS A 203 39.27 2.64 -33.47
N ILE A 204 38.80 3.87 -33.65
CA ILE A 204 37.39 4.23 -33.47
C ILE A 204 36.72 4.53 -34.81
N LEU A 205 35.42 4.28 -34.89
CA LEU A 205 34.57 4.57 -36.03
C LEU A 205 33.31 5.26 -35.50
N VAL A 206 33.00 6.46 -35.98
CA VAL A 206 31.83 7.24 -35.51
C VAL A 206 31.14 7.93 -36.68
N ASN A 207 29.82 7.99 -36.66
CA ASN A 207 29.03 8.71 -37.66
C ASN A 207 28.77 10.17 -37.24
N SER A 208 28.73 11.08 -38.21
CA SER A 208 28.21 12.43 -38.02
C SER A 208 27.72 12.99 -39.34
N GLY A 209 26.45 13.41 -39.37
CA GLY A 209 25.79 13.81 -40.61
C GLY A 209 25.85 12.67 -41.63
N ASN A 210 26.22 12.98 -42.86
CA ASN A 210 26.34 12.00 -43.94
C ASN A 210 27.76 11.45 -44.11
N SER A 211 28.48 11.26 -43.01
CA SER A 211 29.91 10.89 -43.05
C SER A 211 30.28 10.00 -41.87
N ILE A 212 31.22 9.09 -42.10
CA ILE A 212 31.78 8.19 -41.10
C ILE A 212 33.24 8.55 -40.91
N PHE A 213 33.63 8.79 -39.67
CA PHE A 213 34.99 9.21 -39.32
C PHE A 213 35.73 8.07 -38.65
N LEU A 214 36.99 7.88 -39.06
CA LEU A 214 37.92 6.92 -38.47
C LEU A 214 39.13 7.65 -37.91
N PHE A 215 39.50 7.35 -36.68
CA PHE A 215 40.72 7.89 -36.05
C PHE A 215 41.58 6.78 -35.43
N GLY A 216 42.89 6.89 -35.64
CA GLY A 216 43.92 6.12 -34.96
C GLY A 216 43.87 4.61 -35.22
N GLY A 217 44.24 3.83 -34.19
CA GLY A 217 44.36 2.37 -34.26
C GLY A 217 45.80 1.87 -34.35
N SER A 218 45.96 0.55 -34.45
CA SER A 218 47.26 -0.09 -34.56
C SER A 218 47.41 -0.84 -35.88
N THR A 219 48.55 -0.62 -36.53
CA THR A 219 49.02 -1.37 -37.71
C THR A 219 50.20 -2.30 -37.35
N GLY A 220 50.37 -2.57 -36.05
CA GLY A 220 51.63 -3.00 -35.43
C GLY A 220 52.28 -1.88 -34.63
N ASN A 221 52.14 -0.63 -35.09
CA ASN A 221 52.43 0.59 -34.34
C ASN A 221 51.16 1.49 -34.25
N PRO A 222 51.01 2.27 -33.16
CA PRO A 222 49.95 3.27 -32.98
C PRO A 222 49.89 4.29 -34.12
N ARG A 223 48.68 4.77 -34.42
CA ARG A 223 48.41 5.76 -35.48
C ARG A 223 47.67 6.98 -34.96
N SER A 224 47.85 8.12 -35.63
CA SER A 224 47.15 9.40 -35.39
C SER A 224 46.49 9.95 -36.65
N ASP A 225 46.37 9.13 -37.70
CA ASP A 225 45.73 9.49 -38.96
C ASP A 225 44.21 9.54 -38.78
N PHE A 226 43.58 10.44 -39.53
CA PHE A 226 42.16 10.74 -39.46
C PHE A 226 41.55 10.68 -40.85
N TYR A 227 40.48 9.91 -40.99
CA TYR A 227 39.81 9.68 -42.26
C TYR A 227 38.32 9.96 -42.15
N GLU A 228 37.74 10.41 -43.26
CA GLU A 228 36.31 10.57 -43.45
C GLU A 228 35.88 9.73 -44.65
N PHE A 229 34.88 8.88 -44.45
CA PHE A 229 34.15 8.21 -45.51
C PHE A 229 32.86 8.97 -45.79
N LYS A 230 32.73 9.49 -47.00
CA LYS A 230 31.50 10.14 -47.49
C LYS A 230 30.54 9.06 -47.98
N ILE A 231 29.40 8.90 -47.30
CA ILE A 231 28.47 7.80 -47.55
C ILE A 231 27.86 7.90 -48.96
N ASP A 232 27.36 9.08 -49.35
CA ASP A 232 26.74 9.27 -50.69
C ASP A 232 27.73 9.10 -51.84
N GLU A 233 29.01 9.31 -51.59
CA GLU A 233 30.06 9.31 -52.61
C GLU A 233 30.90 8.03 -52.58
N SER A 234 30.64 7.12 -51.63
CA SER A 234 31.40 5.87 -51.42
C SER A 234 32.94 6.04 -51.44
N LYS A 235 33.44 7.13 -50.87
CA LYS A 235 34.88 7.48 -50.94
C LYS A 235 35.50 7.80 -49.59
N TRP A 236 36.72 7.31 -49.39
CA TRP A 236 37.58 7.72 -48.28
C TRP A 236 38.37 8.98 -48.63
N ILE A 237 38.47 9.88 -47.66
CA ILE A 237 39.23 11.13 -47.71
C ILE A 237 40.10 11.20 -46.45
N ALA A 238 41.37 11.55 -46.60
CA ALA A 238 42.22 11.89 -45.45
C ALA A 238 41.88 13.31 -44.97
N VAL A 239 41.61 13.46 -43.67
CA VAL A 239 41.17 14.74 -43.09
C VAL A 239 42.27 15.30 -42.20
N ASN A 240 42.65 16.55 -42.45
CA ASN A 240 43.47 17.31 -41.51
C ASN A 240 42.57 17.93 -40.44
N HIS A 241 42.89 17.70 -39.16
CA HIS A 241 42.20 18.33 -38.04
C HIS A 241 42.33 19.87 -38.13
N LYS A 242 41.28 20.61 -37.77
CA LYS A 242 41.31 22.08 -37.68
C LYS A 242 40.71 22.53 -36.33
N GLY A 243 41.44 23.35 -35.58
CA GLY A 243 41.08 23.80 -34.23
C GLY A 243 41.25 22.70 -33.16
N GLY A 244 41.75 23.08 -31.97
CA GLY A 244 42.13 22.13 -30.92
C GLY A 244 43.51 21.47 -31.16
N LYS A 245 44.07 20.80 -30.14
CA LYS A 245 45.35 20.07 -30.26
C LYS A 245 45.03 18.64 -30.72
N PRO A 246 45.54 18.17 -31.87
CA PRO A 246 45.29 16.79 -32.31
C PRO A 246 45.86 15.79 -31.30
N PRO A 247 45.18 14.66 -31.05
CA PRO A 247 45.71 13.62 -30.20
C PRO A 247 46.97 13.00 -30.82
N THR A 248 47.91 12.61 -29.98
CA THR A 248 49.07 11.79 -30.36
C THR A 248 48.64 10.41 -30.89
N SER A 249 49.56 9.72 -31.57
CA SER A 249 49.32 8.37 -32.09
C SER A 249 48.87 7.42 -30.99
N ARG A 250 47.72 6.76 -31.20
CA ARG A 250 47.09 5.94 -30.16
C ARG A 250 46.19 4.86 -30.75
N PHE A 251 46.04 3.79 -29.98
CA PHE A 251 45.02 2.76 -30.19
C PHE A 251 44.36 2.43 -28.85
N CYS A 252 43.29 1.64 -28.82
CA CYS A 252 42.56 1.32 -27.59
C CYS A 252 41.89 2.54 -26.91
N HIS A 253 41.52 3.57 -27.68
CA HIS A 253 40.93 4.82 -27.17
C HIS A 253 39.43 4.88 -27.45
N VAL A 254 38.77 5.86 -26.84
CA VAL A 254 37.34 6.15 -27.03
C VAL A 254 37.18 7.45 -27.81
N GLY A 255 36.14 7.56 -28.65
CA GLY A 255 35.73 8.85 -29.20
C GLY A 255 34.28 8.89 -29.63
N PHE A 256 33.75 10.11 -29.74
CA PHE A 256 32.36 10.40 -30.13
C PHE A 256 32.29 11.79 -30.79
N VAL A 257 31.19 12.06 -31.50
CA VAL A 257 30.93 13.39 -32.09
C VAL A 257 29.76 14.05 -31.38
N LEU A 258 29.91 15.32 -31.01
CA LEU A 258 28.83 16.14 -30.45
C LEU A 258 28.94 17.57 -30.97
N LYS A 259 27.82 18.14 -31.45
CA LYS A 259 27.73 19.53 -31.93
C LYS A 259 28.89 19.92 -32.88
N LYS A 260 29.19 19.05 -33.85
CA LYS A 260 30.29 19.19 -34.85
C LYS A 260 31.72 19.21 -34.28
N LYS A 261 31.91 18.72 -33.05
CA LYS A 261 33.23 18.48 -32.44
C LYS A 261 33.44 16.99 -32.28
N PHE A 262 34.62 16.52 -32.66
CA PHE A 262 35.08 15.17 -32.43
C PHE A 262 35.83 15.14 -31.11
N TYR A 263 35.41 14.30 -30.17
CA TYR A 263 36.02 14.14 -28.85
C TYR A 263 36.73 12.79 -28.75
N ILE A 264 37.91 12.78 -28.13
CA ILE A 264 38.73 11.58 -27.91
C ILE A 264 39.22 11.54 -26.48
N PHE A 265 39.14 10.36 -25.86
CA PHE A 265 39.62 10.13 -24.51
C PHE A 265 40.53 8.90 -24.43
N GLY A 266 41.68 9.10 -23.76
CA GLY A 266 42.62 8.06 -23.38
C GLY A 266 43.25 7.30 -24.56
N GLY A 267 43.65 6.05 -24.30
CA GLY A 267 44.29 5.16 -25.27
C GLY A 267 45.65 4.62 -24.81
N TYR A 268 46.38 4.04 -25.74
CA TYR A 268 47.76 3.59 -25.56
C TYR A 268 48.59 4.05 -26.77
N ASP A 269 49.71 4.72 -26.50
CA ASP A 269 50.58 5.32 -27.52
C ASP A 269 51.74 4.42 -27.96
N GLY A 270 51.80 3.18 -27.47
CA GLY A 270 52.88 2.24 -27.74
C GLY A 270 53.84 2.05 -26.56
N ASP A 271 53.91 3.03 -25.67
CA ASP A 271 54.76 2.99 -24.47
C ASP A 271 53.92 3.09 -23.18
N SER A 272 52.97 4.01 -23.14
CA SER A 272 52.20 4.40 -21.96
C SER A 272 50.69 4.45 -22.19
N ARG A 273 49.93 4.21 -21.13
CA ARG A 273 48.47 4.40 -21.12
C ARG A 273 48.17 5.87 -20.94
N LEU A 274 47.32 6.40 -21.82
CA LEU A 274 46.96 7.80 -21.87
C LEU A 274 45.69 8.05 -21.06
N ASN A 275 45.68 9.17 -20.33
CA ASN A 275 44.52 9.68 -19.59
C ASN A 275 44.26 11.15 -19.95
N ASP A 276 44.25 11.43 -21.25
CA ASP A 276 44.07 12.76 -21.82
C ASP A 276 42.75 12.86 -22.58
N PHE A 277 42.19 14.07 -22.65
CA PHE A 277 40.96 14.38 -23.36
C PHE A 277 41.24 15.43 -24.42
N HIS A 278 40.86 15.14 -25.66
CA HIS A 278 41.08 16.00 -26.82
C HIS A 278 39.78 16.26 -27.56
N TYR A 279 39.69 17.42 -28.22
CA TYR A 279 38.65 17.66 -29.20
C TYR A 279 39.14 18.49 -30.38
N PHE A 280 38.51 18.31 -31.55
CA PHE A 280 38.72 19.13 -32.74
C PHE A 280 37.45 19.24 -33.59
N LEU A 281 37.40 20.20 -34.52
CA LEU A 281 36.22 20.45 -35.36
C LEU A 281 36.23 19.56 -36.62
N ILE A 282 35.03 19.16 -37.08
CA ILE A 282 34.86 18.28 -38.26
C ILE A 282 34.19 18.93 -39.49
N ASP A 283 33.69 20.17 -39.41
CA ASP A 283 33.11 20.89 -40.57
C ASP A 283 33.28 22.42 -40.45
N ASP A 284 33.52 23.09 -41.59
CA ASP A 284 33.79 24.53 -41.74
C ASP A 284 32.80 25.22 -42.70
N ARG A 285 31.72 24.53 -43.14
CA ARG A 285 30.66 25.16 -43.95
C ARG A 285 29.71 25.96 -43.05
N THR A 286 30.12 27.17 -42.70
CA THR A 286 29.21 28.22 -42.22
C THR A 286 28.35 28.68 -43.40
N LEU A 287 27.12 28.17 -43.51
CA LEU A 287 26.05 29.01 -44.01
C LEU A 287 25.87 30.10 -42.95
N ASP A 288 26.12 31.36 -43.32
CA ASP A 288 25.89 32.51 -42.46
C ASP A 288 24.37 32.71 -42.34
N ILE A 289 23.77 31.87 -41.50
CA ILE A 289 22.39 32.04 -41.04
C ILE A 289 22.52 32.96 -39.84
N PRO A 290 21.98 34.20 -39.90
CA PRO A 290 21.97 35.08 -38.74
C PRO A 290 21.41 34.33 -37.54
N ALA A 291 22.04 34.50 -36.38
CA ALA A 291 21.51 33.93 -35.16
C ALA A 291 20.03 34.37 -35.02
N SER A 292 19.17 33.42 -34.63
CA SER A 292 17.77 33.73 -34.33
C SER A 292 17.73 34.87 -33.32
N THR A 293 17.11 35.99 -33.68
CA THR A 293 16.91 37.12 -32.75
C THR A 293 15.73 36.88 -31.82
N LEU A 294 14.96 35.80 -31.99
CA LEU A 294 13.69 35.58 -31.30
C LEU A 294 13.81 35.67 -29.76
N ILE A 295 14.84 35.07 -29.17
CA ILE A 295 15.05 35.13 -27.71
C ILE A 295 15.35 36.57 -27.29
N THR A 296 16.21 37.26 -28.04
CA THR A 296 16.53 38.68 -27.82
C THR A 296 15.30 39.58 -28.02
N ASP A 297 14.47 39.29 -29.01
CA ASP A 297 13.24 40.02 -29.32
C ASP A 297 12.20 39.82 -28.21
N LEU A 298 12.09 38.63 -27.63
CA LEU A 298 11.23 38.32 -26.49
C LEU A 298 11.76 38.93 -25.18
N ASP A 299 13.08 38.93 -24.95
CA ASP A 299 13.70 39.61 -23.80
C ASP A 299 13.43 41.13 -23.84
N ASN A 300 13.48 41.73 -25.03
CA ASN A 300 13.16 43.15 -25.26
C ASN A 300 11.67 43.52 -25.03
N LEU A 301 10.77 42.54 -24.90
CA LEU A 301 9.37 42.76 -24.54
C LEU A 301 9.14 42.80 -23.02
N ILE A 302 10.11 42.35 -22.21
CA ILE A 302 9.99 42.37 -20.75
C ILE A 302 9.96 43.82 -20.28
N GLN A 303 8.97 44.16 -19.44
CA GLN A 303 8.71 45.53 -18.96
C GLN A 303 8.45 46.56 -20.07
N ASN A 304 8.25 46.12 -21.31
CA ASN A 304 7.95 47.01 -22.41
C ASN A 304 6.46 47.34 -22.41
N PRO A 305 6.04 48.60 -22.26
CA PRO A 305 4.63 48.96 -22.27
C PRO A 305 3.98 48.78 -23.65
N LYS A 306 4.80 48.67 -24.71
CA LYS A 306 4.32 48.48 -26.07
C LYS A 306 3.73 47.08 -26.22
N PHE A 307 2.44 47.01 -26.54
CA PHE A 307 1.63 45.78 -26.64
C PHE A 307 1.34 45.06 -25.32
N SER A 308 1.70 45.65 -24.17
CA SER A 308 1.25 45.14 -22.87
C SER A 308 -0.27 45.28 -22.73
N ASP A 309 -0.92 44.21 -22.29
CA ASP A 309 -2.38 44.10 -22.11
C ASP A 309 -2.75 43.75 -20.65
N VAL A 310 -1.76 43.73 -19.77
CA VAL A 310 -1.89 43.62 -18.31
C VAL A 310 -0.75 44.33 -17.61
N CYS A 311 -1.01 44.94 -16.46
CA CYS A 311 0.01 45.49 -15.58
C CYS A 311 -0.09 44.85 -14.19
N PHE A 312 1.03 44.41 -13.63
CA PHE A 312 1.08 43.90 -12.26
C PHE A 312 1.57 44.98 -11.29
N VAL A 313 0.88 45.13 -10.17
CA VAL A 313 1.29 45.96 -9.04
C VAL A 313 1.92 45.05 -8.01
N LEU A 314 3.25 45.10 -7.90
CA LEU A 314 4.06 44.22 -7.07
C LEU A 314 4.39 44.90 -5.72
N GLU A 315 5.12 44.19 -4.86
CA GLU A 315 5.57 44.72 -3.58
C GLU A 315 6.25 46.10 -3.73
N GLY A 316 5.91 47.03 -2.83
CA GLY A 316 6.34 48.43 -2.92
C GLY A 316 5.55 49.28 -3.93
N ASN A 317 4.37 48.81 -4.37
CA ASN A 317 3.51 49.45 -5.38
C ASN A 317 4.21 49.71 -6.72
N LYS A 318 5.15 48.84 -7.11
CA LYS A 318 5.86 48.95 -8.39
C LYS A 318 5.04 48.34 -9.51
N GLU A 319 4.87 49.08 -10.59
CA GLU A 319 4.13 48.64 -11.78
C GLU A 319 5.02 47.86 -12.75
N PHE A 320 4.53 46.71 -13.22
CA PHE A 320 5.23 45.83 -14.13
C PHE A 320 4.31 45.52 -15.34
N PRO A 321 4.48 46.21 -16.49
CA PRO A 321 3.69 45.90 -17.69
C PRO A 321 4.09 44.53 -18.25
N SER A 322 3.10 43.76 -18.70
CA SER A 322 3.27 42.38 -19.18
C SER A 322 2.22 41.99 -20.22
N HIS A 323 2.35 40.78 -20.75
CA HIS A 323 1.57 40.31 -21.90
C HIS A 323 0.85 39.00 -21.53
N LYS A 324 -0.49 39.02 -21.47
CA LYS A 324 -1.33 37.89 -21.03
C LYS A 324 -1.03 36.61 -21.82
N LEU A 325 -0.83 36.73 -23.14
CA LEU A 325 -0.54 35.59 -24.01
C LEU A 325 0.75 34.86 -23.63
N LEU A 326 1.83 35.59 -23.33
CA LEU A 326 3.11 35.01 -22.97
C LEU A 326 3.10 34.45 -21.54
N LEU A 327 2.40 35.11 -20.62
CA LEU A 327 2.22 34.63 -19.25
C LEU A 327 1.34 33.38 -19.16
N SER A 328 0.42 33.18 -20.11
CA SER A 328 -0.45 31.98 -20.16
C SER A 328 0.31 30.68 -20.43
N ARG A 329 1.63 30.73 -20.65
CA ARG A 329 2.51 29.55 -20.61
C ARG A 329 2.63 28.94 -19.21
N CYS A 330 2.22 29.68 -18.18
CA CYS A 330 2.12 29.25 -16.79
C CYS A 330 0.66 28.87 -16.46
N PRO A 331 0.40 27.68 -15.87
CA PRO A 331 -0.95 27.23 -15.54
C PRO A 331 -1.74 28.20 -14.66
N TYR A 332 -1.06 28.84 -13.70
CA TYR A 332 -1.67 29.84 -12.81
C TYR A 332 -2.23 31.05 -13.56
N PHE A 333 -1.41 31.67 -14.44
CA PHE A 333 -1.86 32.83 -15.23
C PHE A 333 -2.83 32.42 -16.35
N ALA A 334 -2.67 31.22 -16.92
CA ALA A 334 -3.62 30.68 -17.88
C ALA A 334 -5.02 30.55 -17.26
N ALA A 335 -5.12 30.00 -16.05
CA ALA A 335 -6.38 29.91 -15.31
C ALA A 335 -6.94 31.30 -14.99
N MET A 336 -6.09 32.22 -14.50
CA MET A 336 -6.47 33.59 -14.18
C MET A 336 -7.07 34.35 -15.38
N PHE A 337 -6.55 34.17 -16.59
CA PHE A 337 -6.99 34.91 -17.78
C PHE A 337 -8.08 34.19 -18.58
N SER A 338 -8.20 32.87 -18.48
CA SER A 338 -9.19 32.09 -19.24
C SER A 338 -10.53 31.92 -18.52
N THR A 339 -10.54 31.85 -17.20
CA THR A 339 -11.75 31.57 -16.38
C THR A 339 -12.55 32.85 -16.05
N GLU A 340 -13.62 32.75 -15.24
CA GLU A 340 -14.43 33.90 -14.80
C GLU A 340 -13.83 34.66 -13.60
N MET A 341 -12.51 34.59 -13.42
CA MET A 341 -11.82 35.34 -12.38
C MET A 341 -11.90 36.85 -12.64
N ARG A 342 -12.01 37.64 -11.56
CA ARG A 342 -12.19 39.10 -11.63
C ARG A 342 -11.02 39.77 -12.35
N GLU A 343 -9.82 39.25 -12.11
CA GLU A 343 -8.52 39.66 -12.63
C GLU A 343 -8.47 39.64 -14.17
N LYS A 344 -9.25 38.77 -14.83
CA LYS A 344 -9.36 38.72 -16.29
C LYS A 344 -9.73 40.06 -16.92
N SER A 345 -10.61 40.80 -16.24
CA SER A 345 -11.18 42.08 -16.68
C SER A 345 -10.45 43.31 -16.13
N MET A 346 -9.40 43.09 -15.32
CA MET A 346 -8.65 44.17 -14.67
C MET A 346 -7.43 44.57 -15.51
N ASP A 347 -7.21 45.89 -15.62
CA ASP A 347 -6.02 46.45 -16.28
C ASP A 347 -4.79 46.41 -15.36
N LYS A 348 -5.02 46.35 -14.03
CA LYS A 348 -3.99 46.25 -12.99
C LYS A 348 -4.29 45.10 -12.03
N ILE A 349 -3.39 44.14 -11.90
CA ILE A 349 -3.50 42.98 -11.02
C ILE A 349 -2.47 43.11 -9.90
N ARG A 350 -2.88 42.92 -8.64
CA ARG A 350 -2.01 43.16 -7.48
C ARG A 350 -1.44 41.84 -6.95
N LEU A 351 -0.12 41.79 -6.77
CA LEU A 351 0.60 40.66 -6.18
C LEU A 351 1.45 41.18 -5.01
N ASP A 352 0.87 41.16 -3.80
CA ASP A 352 1.44 41.83 -2.63
C ASP A 352 2.62 41.09 -1.97
N HIS A 353 2.85 39.82 -2.34
CA HIS A 353 3.83 38.93 -1.69
C HIS A 353 5.01 38.54 -2.59
N ILE A 354 5.20 39.23 -3.72
CA ILE A 354 6.31 38.96 -4.63
C ILE A 354 7.10 40.25 -4.93
N SER A 355 8.41 40.16 -4.77
CA SER A 355 9.29 41.28 -5.04
C SER A 355 9.38 41.54 -6.55
N TYR A 356 9.60 42.80 -6.92
CA TYR A 356 9.70 43.21 -8.32
C TYR A 356 10.77 42.43 -9.10
N HIS A 357 11.89 42.11 -8.43
CA HIS A 357 13.01 41.42 -9.05
C HIS A 357 12.71 39.92 -9.28
N ILE A 358 12.10 39.24 -8.31
CA ILE A 358 11.74 37.83 -8.44
C ILE A 358 10.67 37.64 -9.52
N PHE A 359 9.67 38.54 -9.56
CA PHE A 359 8.69 38.52 -10.64
C PHE A 359 9.32 38.76 -12.02
N GLN A 360 10.31 39.64 -12.13
CA GLN A 360 11.06 39.84 -13.38
C GLN A 360 11.72 38.55 -13.87
N LEU A 361 12.29 37.75 -12.96
CA LEU A 361 12.93 36.47 -13.30
C LEU A 361 11.90 35.44 -13.77
N VAL A 362 10.75 35.35 -13.09
CA VAL A 362 9.64 34.48 -13.51
C VAL A 362 9.15 34.86 -14.91
N VAL A 363 8.91 36.15 -15.16
CA VAL A 363 8.45 36.64 -16.48
C VAL A 363 9.52 36.38 -17.55
N LYS A 364 10.80 36.64 -17.25
CA LYS A 364 11.89 36.38 -18.19
C LYS A 364 11.95 34.91 -18.60
N TYR A 365 11.84 34.00 -17.63
CA TYR A 365 11.78 32.57 -17.90
C TYR A 365 10.58 32.21 -18.78
N LEU A 366 9.38 32.70 -18.45
CA LEU A 366 8.17 32.45 -19.25
C LEU A 366 8.26 33.01 -20.68
N TYR A 367 9.00 34.10 -20.89
CA TYR A 367 9.13 34.75 -22.19
C TYR A 367 10.17 34.06 -23.06
N THR A 368 11.32 33.72 -22.49
CA THR A 368 12.50 33.31 -23.27
C THR A 368 12.80 31.82 -23.22
N ASP A 369 12.29 31.09 -22.23
CA ASP A 369 12.71 29.72 -21.88
C ASP A 369 14.24 29.59 -21.67
N ASP A 370 14.95 30.71 -21.54
CA ASP A 370 16.40 30.78 -21.46
C ASP A 370 16.86 30.52 -20.01
N CYS A 371 17.67 29.46 -19.87
CA CYS A 371 18.16 28.92 -18.61
C CYS A 371 19.57 29.41 -18.24
N GLU A 372 20.32 30.06 -19.14
CA GLU A 372 21.68 30.54 -18.83
C GLU A 372 21.65 31.85 -18.04
N ILE A 373 20.63 32.70 -18.25
CA ILE A 373 20.56 34.02 -17.62
C ILE A 373 20.09 33.95 -16.16
N THR A 374 19.35 32.92 -15.76
CA THR A 374 18.92 32.76 -14.36
C THR A 374 20.11 32.43 -13.45
N LEU A 375 21.03 31.59 -13.91
CA LEU A 375 22.20 31.17 -13.12
C LEU A 375 23.27 32.26 -12.96
N GLU A 376 23.57 33.03 -14.01
CA GLU A 376 24.52 34.17 -13.92
C GLU A 376 23.97 35.37 -13.14
N VAL A 377 22.66 35.67 -13.26
CA VAL A 377 22.04 36.78 -12.51
C VAL A 377 21.87 36.44 -11.03
N ILE A 378 21.61 35.17 -10.70
CA ILE A 378 21.57 34.67 -9.32
C ILE A 378 22.95 34.69 -8.66
N THR A 379 24.04 34.46 -9.42
CA THR A 379 25.41 34.44 -8.86
C THR A 379 26.06 35.81 -8.67
N LEU A 380 25.63 36.86 -9.40
CA LEU A 380 26.33 38.16 -9.43
C LEU A 380 25.72 39.29 -8.57
N ASN A 381 24.65 39.06 -7.81
CA ASN A 381 24.11 40.06 -6.87
C ASN A 381 23.89 39.52 -5.46
N ILE A 382 24.08 40.40 -4.49
CA ILE A 382 24.12 40.17 -3.03
C ILE A 382 22.95 39.26 -2.58
N ASN A 383 23.30 38.13 -1.95
CA ASN A 383 22.48 37.02 -1.42
C ASN A 383 21.84 36.06 -2.46
N SER A 384 22.68 35.34 -3.22
CA SER A 384 22.28 34.35 -4.24
C SER A 384 21.33 33.24 -3.76
N ILE A 385 21.49 32.75 -2.53
CA ILE A 385 20.60 31.74 -1.93
C ILE A 385 19.23 32.33 -1.61
N GLN A 386 19.15 33.52 -1.01
CA GLN A 386 17.87 34.14 -0.65
C GLN A 386 16.99 34.35 -1.90
N ASN A 387 17.58 34.85 -2.98
CA ASN A 387 16.86 35.03 -4.25
C ASN A 387 16.48 33.69 -4.90
N SER A 388 17.30 32.65 -4.73
CA SER A 388 16.99 31.29 -5.20
C SER A 388 15.82 30.67 -4.41
N MET A 389 15.75 30.94 -3.11
CA MET A 389 14.64 30.54 -2.24
C MET A 389 13.35 31.29 -2.60
N GLU A 390 13.40 32.62 -2.73
CA GLU A 390 12.22 33.41 -3.13
C GLU A 390 11.74 33.05 -4.55
N LEU A 391 12.65 32.74 -5.47
CA LEU A 391 12.30 32.27 -6.82
C LEU A 391 11.73 30.85 -6.80
N PHE A 392 12.24 29.97 -5.93
CA PHE A 392 11.71 28.63 -5.71
C PHE A 392 10.26 28.70 -5.17
N GLU A 393 10.01 29.54 -4.17
CA GLU A 393 8.68 29.78 -3.61
C GLU A 393 7.72 30.35 -4.66
N ALA A 394 8.16 31.32 -5.45
CA ALA A 394 7.36 31.89 -6.54
C ALA A 394 7.07 30.86 -7.66
N ALA A 395 8.05 30.02 -8.00
CA ALA A 395 7.87 28.97 -9.00
C ALA A 395 6.87 27.90 -8.54
N ASP A 396 6.90 27.52 -7.26
CA ASP A 396 5.92 26.62 -6.64
C ASP A 396 4.53 27.25 -6.60
N GLN A 397 4.43 28.51 -6.14
CA GLN A 397 3.17 29.26 -6.08
C GLN A 397 2.49 29.39 -7.45
N PHE A 398 3.27 29.60 -8.52
CA PHE A 398 2.74 29.73 -9.88
C PHE A 398 2.65 28.39 -10.63
N GLY A 399 3.11 27.27 -10.05
CA GLY A 399 3.07 25.95 -10.69
C GLY A 399 4.00 25.82 -11.90
N ILE A 400 5.26 26.27 -11.77
CA ILE A 400 6.28 26.23 -12.83
C ILE A 400 7.35 25.17 -12.48
N ASP A 401 7.02 23.89 -12.65
CA ASP A 401 7.81 22.75 -12.17
C ASP A 401 9.28 22.73 -12.64
N ARG A 402 9.52 23.10 -13.90
CA ARG A 402 10.89 23.14 -14.46
C ARG A 402 11.74 24.23 -13.81
N LEU A 403 11.17 25.41 -13.55
CA LEU A 403 11.87 26.49 -12.84
C LEU A 403 12.08 26.12 -11.36
N LYS A 404 11.09 25.48 -10.72
CA LYS A 404 11.20 24.93 -9.36
C LYS A 404 12.39 23.96 -9.25
N SER A 405 12.47 22.98 -10.16
CA SER A 405 13.56 21.99 -10.21
C SER A 405 14.94 22.61 -10.41
N MET A 406 15.04 23.67 -11.23
CA MET A 406 16.30 24.40 -11.43
C MET A 406 16.74 25.17 -10.17
N CYS A 407 15.79 25.77 -9.46
CA CYS A 407 16.06 26.43 -8.18
C CYS A 407 16.52 25.40 -7.14
N GLU A 408 15.86 24.24 -7.05
CA GLU A 408 16.27 23.13 -6.18
C GLU A 408 17.72 22.71 -6.42
N GLN A 409 18.13 22.49 -7.68
CA GLN A 409 19.53 22.13 -8.01
C GLN A 409 20.53 23.21 -7.59
N THR A 410 20.16 24.48 -7.75
CA THR A 410 21.00 25.62 -7.37
C THR A 410 21.12 25.73 -5.84
N ILE A 411 20.01 25.55 -5.11
CA ILE A 411 19.98 25.56 -3.65
C ILE A 411 20.78 24.37 -3.10
N MET A 412 20.58 23.16 -3.66
CA MET A 412 21.31 21.94 -3.29
C MET A 412 22.83 22.10 -3.44
N SER A 413 23.28 22.81 -4.48
CA SER A 413 24.70 23.03 -4.74
C SER A 413 25.36 24.07 -3.83
N ASN A 414 24.57 24.81 -3.02
CA ASN A 414 25.03 25.93 -2.20
C ASN A 414 24.59 25.83 -0.72
N ILE A 415 24.23 24.64 -0.24
CA ILE A 415 23.92 24.43 1.19
C ILE A 415 25.19 24.67 2.03
N ASP A 416 25.07 25.52 3.04
CA ASP A 416 26.13 25.85 4.00
C ASP A 416 25.59 25.91 5.44
N ILE A 417 26.48 26.18 6.40
CA ILE A 417 26.17 26.18 7.84
C ILE A 417 25.12 27.23 8.23
N GLU A 418 25.09 28.37 7.54
CA GLU A 418 24.21 29.50 7.86
C GLU A 418 22.83 29.35 7.23
N ASN A 419 22.74 28.70 6.05
CA ASN A 419 21.49 28.60 5.29
C ASN A 419 20.77 27.24 5.42
N ALA A 420 21.44 26.17 5.87
CA ALA A 420 20.89 24.82 5.86
C ALA A 420 19.57 24.68 6.64
N ALA A 421 19.46 25.39 7.78
CA ALA A 421 18.27 25.37 8.63
C ALA A 421 17.05 26.01 7.91
N ALA A 422 17.25 27.18 7.29
CA ALA A 422 16.21 27.86 6.52
C ALA A 422 15.78 27.05 5.28
N ILE A 423 16.73 26.43 4.58
CA ILE A 423 16.48 25.53 3.44
C ILE A 423 15.65 24.32 3.90
N PHE A 424 15.99 23.71 5.03
CA PHE A 424 15.23 22.59 5.58
C PHE A 424 13.78 22.99 5.89
N HIS A 425 13.55 24.15 6.51
CA HIS A 425 12.20 24.62 6.82
C HIS A 425 11.37 24.91 5.56
N ALA A 426 11.93 25.66 4.60
CA ALA A 426 11.25 25.97 3.35
C ALA A 426 10.99 24.71 2.52
N SER A 427 11.90 23.74 2.51
CA SER A 427 11.70 22.46 1.82
C SER A 427 10.55 21.63 2.41
N ASP A 428 10.32 21.73 3.72
CA ASP A 428 9.20 21.08 4.41
C ASP A 428 7.86 21.80 4.11
N MET A 429 7.86 23.13 4.11
CA MET A 429 6.67 23.93 3.77
C MET A 429 6.20 23.75 2.32
N HIS A 430 7.13 23.59 1.37
CA HIS A 430 6.84 23.50 -0.07
C HIS A 430 6.91 22.07 -0.65
N ASN A 431 6.91 21.07 0.24
CA ASN A 431 6.89 19.65 -0.09
C ASN A 431 8.00 19.19 -1.07
N ALA A 432 9.22 19.70 -0.89
CA ALA A 432 10.40 19.36 -1.69
C ALA A 432 11.25 18.29 -0.98
N ALA A 433 10.87 17.02 -1.16
CA ALA A 433 11.45 15.89 -0.42
C ALA A 433 12.97 15.72 -0.61
N SER A 434 13.47 15.91 -1.84
CA SER A 434 14.90 15.82 -2.18
C SER A 434 15.74 16.90 -1.47
N LEU A 435 15.24 18.15 -1.48
CA LEU A 435 15.88 19.29 -0.83
C LEU A 435 15.85 19.14 0.70
N ARG A 436 14.74 18.62 1.25
CA ARG A 436 14.56 18.34 2.67
C ARG A 436 15.53 17.30 3.18
N GLU A 437 15.63 16.18 2.47
CA GLU A 437 16.53 15.08 2.85
C GLU A 437 18.00 15.53 2.83
N MET A 438 18.39 16.28 1.80
CA MET A 438 19.76 16.78 1.69
C MET A 438 20.09 17.85 2.73
N ALA A 439 19.19 18.82 2.97
CA ALA A 439 19.37 19.81 4.02
C ALA A 439 19.45 19.14 5.40
N MET A 440 18.60 18.13 5.66
CA MET A 440 18.66 17.34 6.88
C MET A 440 19.98 16.58 7.03
N ASN A 441 20.45 15.92 5.98
CA ASN A 441 21.73 15.22 5.99
C ASN A 441 22.90 16.18 6.23
N PHE A 442 22.89 17.37 5.62
CA PHE A 442 23.89 18.39 5.85
C PHE A 442 23.87 18.91 7.30
N ILE A 443 22.67 19.16 7.85
CA ILE A 443 22.48 19.56 9.25
C ILE A 443 23.00 18.46 10.19
N LEU A 444 22.70 17.19 9.92
CA LEU A 444 23.15 16.07 10.75
C LEU A 444 24.68 15.91 10.72
N GLN A 445 25.31 16.10 9.55
CA GLN A 445 26.77 16.02 9.40
C GLN A 445 27.51 17.22 10.01
N ASN A 446 26.87 18.39 10.09
CA ASN A 446 27.48 19.65 10.56
C ASN A 446 26.79 20.23 11.80
N PHE A 447 26.11 19.38 12.58
CA PHE A 447 25.16 19.78 13.63
C PHE A 447 25.75 20.77 14.65
N ASP A 448 26.98 20.54 15.11
CA ASP A 448 27.66 21.41 16.09
C ASP A 448 27.93 22.84 15.58
N GLN A 449 28.03 23.01 14.26
CA GLN A 449 28.28 24.28 13.61
C GLN A 449 26.95 24.95 13.23
N VAL A 450 26.01 24.17 12.68
CA VAL A 450 24.67 24.65 12.31
C VAL A 450 23.86 25.08 13.53
N SER A 451 23.92 24.33 14.64
CA SER A 451 23.22 24.69 15.89
C SER A 451 23.68 26.01 16.53
N LYS A 452 24.82 26.56 16.09
CA LYS A 452 25.39 27.84 16.53
C LYS A 452 25.24 28.95 15.48
N SER A 453 24.64 28.64 14.33
CA SER A 453 24.47 29.58 13.23
C SER A 453 23.28 30.51 13.48
N GLN A 454 23.31 31.70 12.87
CA GLN A 454 22.25 32.68 13.06
C GLN A 454 20.91 32.20 12.46
N GLY A 455 20.98 31.36 11.41
CA GLY A 455 19.82 30.75 10.76
C GLY A 455 19.09 29.73 11.65
N PHE A 456 19.82 28.98 12.48
CA PHE A 456 19.23 28.04 13.43
C PHE A 456 18.54 28.77 14.60
N ASP A 457 19.13 29.86 15.09
CA ASP A 457 18.55 30.75 16.12
C ASP A 457 17.24 31.41 15.67
N GLN A 458 17.10 31.74 14.38
CA GLN A 458 15.86 32.27 13.81
C GLN A 458 14.77 31.20 13.73
N LEU A 459 15.14 29.96 13.43
CA LEU A 459 14.25 28.79 13.41
C LEU A 459 13.70 28.47 14.81
N ALA A 460 14.53 28.57 15.84
CA ALA A 460 14.13 28.42 17.24
C ALA A 460 13.18 29.53 17.74
N ARG A 461 13.15 30.69 17.07
CA ARG A 461 12.26 31.83 17.42
C ARG A 461 10.98 31.87 16.60
N ALA A 462 10.89 31.15 15.48
CA ALA A 462 9.80 31.28 14.51
C ALA A 462 8.59 30.36 14.77
N ASN A 463 8.71 29.21 15.45
CA ASN A 463 7.55 28.45 16.00
C ASN A 463 7.95 27.22 16.86
N VAL A 464 7.53 27.27 18.14
CA VAL A 464 6.99 26.21 19.04
C VAL A 464 7.83 24.98 19.44
N ASP A 465 8.06 24.86 20.77
CA ASP A 465 8.42 23.72 21.63
C ASP A 465 9.49 22.73 21.14
N LEU A 466 10.75 23.05 21.42
CA LEU A 466 11.85 22.08 21.49
C LEU A 466 11.99 21.60 22.94
N GLU A 467 11.46 20.42 23.26
CA GLU A 467 11.98 19.63 24.40
C GLU A 467 13.36 19.04 24.04
N PRO A 468 14.26 18.81 25.03
CA PRO A 468 15.69 18.60 24.79
C PRO A 468 16.00 17.30 24.06
N ILE A 469 16.83 17.39 23.01
CA ILE A 469 17.37 16.28 22.22
C ILE A 469 18.49 15.60 23.03
N GLU A 470 18.13 14.74 23.97
CA GLU A 470 18.99 13.66 24.47
C GLU A 470 18.41 12.34 23.97
N GLN A 471 18.65 11.94 22.72
CA GLN A 471 18.31 10.57 22.25
C GLN A 471 18.90 10.23 20.87
N THR A 472 20.22 10.05 20.80
CA THR A 472 20.88 9.40 19.63
C THR A 472 21.16 7.91 19.88
N GLN A 473 20.59 7.33 20.94
CA GLN A 473 20.56 5.88 21.18
C GLN A 473 19.22 5.21 20.77
N SER A 474 18.17 5.97 20.43
CA SER A 474 16.79 5.45 20.31
C SER A 474 16.28 5.18 18.88
N GLN A 475 17.10 5.24 17.82
CA GLN A 475 16.60 4.91 16.47
C GLN A 475 16.34 3.40 16.26
N ILE A 476 16.85 2.53 17.13
CA ILE A 476 16.43 1.11 17.20
C ILE A 476 15.12 0.96 18.03
N GLU A 477 14.73 1.96 18.82
CA GLU A 477 13.60 1.91 19.76
C GLU A 477 12.26 2.44 19.19
N ARG A 478 12.24 3.11 18.03
CA ARG A 478 11.02 3.69 17.42
C ARG A 478 9.95 2.70 16.94
N LYS A 479 10.12 1.39 17.12
CA LYS A 479 9.10 0.39 16.71
C LYS A 479 7.95 0.23 17.72
N TYR A 480 8.15 0.59 18.99
CA TYR A 480 7.16 0.33 20.04
C TYR A 480 6.65 1.64 20.63
N ILE A 481 5.35 1.71 20.87
CA ILE A 481 4.76 2.71 21.75
C ILE A 481 4.92 2.20 23.19
N ARG A 482 5.78 2.89 23.95
CA ARG A 482 5.99 2.61 25.38
C ARG A 482 5.16 3.56 26.22
N TYR A 483 4.72 3.05 27.37
CA TYR A 483 3.98 3.84 28.35
C TYR A 483 4.91 4.17 29.53
N PRO A 484 4.78 5.33 30.20
CA PRO A 484 5.77 5.89 31.15
C PRO A 484 6.24 4.96 32.28
N GLU A 485 5.51 3.89 32.58
CA GLU A 485 5.80 2.94 33.67
C GLU A 485 6.39 1.60 33.17
N ASN A 486 6.57 1.39 31.85
CA ASN A 486 6.95 0.09 31.26
C ASN A 486 8.32 0.15 30.54
N ASN A 487 9.41 -0.03 31.28
CA ASN A 487 10.77 -0.05 30.74
C ASN A 487 11.34 -1.46 30.46
N GLU A 488 10.61 -2.54 30.74
CA GLU A 488 11.09 -3.91 30.51
C GLU A 488 10.13 -4.73 29.62
N PHE A 489 10.68 -5.42 28.62
CA PHE A 489 9.94 -6.29 27.69
C PHE A 489 9.55 -7.65 28.30
N ALA A 490 10.03 -7.97 29.51
CA ALA A 490 9.67 -9.18 30.25
C ALA A 490 8.56 -8.87 31.24
N ASN A 491 7.37 -9.45 31.03
CA ASN A 491 6.30 -9.45 32.02
C ASN A 491 6.18 -10.86 32.62
N ASP A 492 6.99 -11.13 33.65
CA ASP A 492 6.99 -12.40 34.38
C ASP A 492 5.61 -12.80 34.93
N HIS A 493 4.70 -11.84 35.13
CA HIS A 493 3.34 -12.10 35.64
C HIS A 493 2.42 -12.60 34.54
N TYR A 494 2.44 -11.97 33.35
CA TYR A 494 1.76 -12.53 32.19
C TYR A 494 2.28 -13.94 31.89
N GLU A 495 3.60 -14.15 31.87
CA GLU A 495 4.18 -15.46 31.58
C GLU A 495 3.74 -16.52 32.60
N ALA A 496 3.70 -16.16 33.89
CA ALA A 496 3.21 -17.06 34.94
C ALA A 496 1.71 -17.38 34.79
N LEU A 497 0.86 -16.38 34.52
CA LEU A 497 -0.58 -16.56 34.33
C LEU A 497 -0.88 -17.36 33.05
N TYR A 498 -0.23 -17.02 31.96
CA TYR A 498 -0.37 -17.72 30.68
C TYR A 498 0.08 -19.17 30.85
N LYS A 499 1.28 -19.41 31.42
CA LYS A 499 1.77 -20.75 31.72
C LYS A 499 0.83 -21.54 32.62
N HIS A 500 0.32 -20.94 33.71
CA HIS A 500 -0.64 -21.59 34.59
C HIS A 500 -1.91 -22.03 33.84
N ALA A 501 -2.46 -21.15 32.99
CA ALA A 501 -3.62 -21.48 32.18
C ALA A 501 -3.34 -22.52 31.09
N GLN A 502 -2.10 -22.65 30.62
CA GLN A 502 -1.69 -23.71 29.69
C GLN A 502 -1.45 -25.07 30.38
N GLU A 503 -0.90 -25.06 31.59
CA GLU A 503 -0.59 -26.29 32.36
C GLU A 503 -1.83 -26.86 33.06
N ASP A 504 -2.72 -26.02 33.58
CA ASP A 504 -3.97 -26.39 34.25
C ASP A 504 -5.12 -25.46 33.85
N GLN A 505 -5.57 -25.60 32.60
CA GLN A 505 -6.67 -24.80 32.04
C GLN A 505 -7.97 -24.97 32.84
N GLN A 506 -8.25 -26.18 33.34
CA GLN A 506 -9.46 -26.45 34.13
C GLN A 506 -9.42 -25.72 35.48
N GLY A 507 -8.32 -25.86 36.24
CA GLY A 507 -8.16 -25.16 37.51
C GLY A 507 -8.16 -23.64 37.35
N TYR A 508 -7.59 -23.12 36.27
CA TYR A 508 -7.63 -21.69 35.96
C TYR A 508 -9.07 -21.19 35.78
N PHE A 509 -9.86 -21.82 34.91
CA PHE A 509 -11.23 -21.37 34.66
C PHE A 509 -12.22 -21.72 35.78
N ASP A 510 -11.94 -22.70 36.63
CA ASP A 510 -12.68 -22.95 37.88
C ASP A 510 -12.60 -21.76 38.84
N GLN A 511 -11.42 -21.13 38.96
CA GLN A 511 -11.26 -19.91 39.77
C GLN A 511 -12.10 -18.76 39.21
N VAL A 512 -12.04 -18.54 37.90
CA VAL A 512 -12.82 -17.49 37.22
C VAL A 512 -14.32 -17.73 37.36
N ALA A 513 -14.75 -18.99 37.22
CA ALA A 513 -16.16 -19.35 37.29
C ALA A 513 -16.75 -19.23 38.70
N LYS A 514 -15.94 -19.07 39.75
CA LYS A 514 -16.41 -18.74 41.11
C LYS A 514 -16.73 -17.26 41.32
N GLU A 515 -16.34 -16.39 40.39
CA GLU A 515 -16.69 -14.94 40.44
C GLU A 515 -18.11 -14.63 39.94
N VAL A 516 -18.82 -15.64 39.42
CA VAL A 516 -20.16 -15.49 38.84
C VAL A 516 -21.19 -16.29 39.64
N SER A 517 -22.46 -15.92 39.49
CA SER A 517 -23.55 -16.48 40.29
C SER A 517 -24.17 -17.69 39.58
N TRP A 518 -24.07 -18.85 40.22
CA TRP A 518 -24.69 -20.11 39.78
C TRP A 518 -25.97 -20.39 40.57
N HIS A 519 -27.02 -20.84 39.89
CA HIS A 519 -28.23 -21.34 40.54
C HIS A 519 -27.95 -22.73 41.12
N LYS A 520 -27.21 -23.54 40.36
CA LYS A 520 -26.63 -24.81 40.80
C LYS A 520 -25.16 -24.81 40.41
N PRO A 521 -24.21 -24.83 41.35
CA PRO A 521 -22.80 -24.94 41.04
C PRO A 521 -22.49 -26.21 40.24
N TYR A 522 -21.57 -26.11 39.29
CA TYR A 522 -21.07 -27.27 38.53
C TYR A 522 -20.19 -28.16 39.42
N THR A 523 -20.13 -29.45 39.09
CA THR A 523 -19.17 -30.40 39.70
C THR A 523 -18.12 -30.87 38.70
N LYS A 524 -18.40 -30.77 37.40
CA LYS A 524 -17.46 -31.06 36.32
C LYS A 524 -17.04 -29.74 35.65
N ILE A 525 -15.74 -29.49 35.50
CA ILE A 525 -15.22 -28.26 34.90
C ILE A 525 -15.22 -28.37 33.37
N LEU A 526 -14.59 -29.41 32.83
CA LEU A 526 -14.55 -29.70 31.40
C LEU A 526 -15.07 -31.11 31.14
N ASP A 527 -15.95 -31.24 30.15
CA ASP A 527 -16.40 -32.52 29.60
C ASP A 527 -15.87 -32.72 28.19
N ASP A 528 -15.03 -33.74 28.06
CA ASP A 528 -14.34 -34.18 26.86
C ASP A 528 -14.85 -35.54 26.35
N SER A 529 -15.95 -36.08 26.92
CA SER A 529 -16.46 -37.41 26.53
C SER A 529 -16.94 -37.48 25.07
N LYS A 530 -17.17 -36.32 24.44
CA LYS A 530 -17.51 -36.17 23.01
C LYS A 530 -16.44 -35.40 22.23
N ALA A 531 -15.17 -35.40 22.70
CA ALA A 531 -14.08 -34.74 22.00
C ALA A 531 -14.09 -35.09 20.50
N PRO A 532 -13.91 -34.09 19.60
CA PRO A 532 -13.42 -32.75 19.90
C PRO A 532 -14.51 -31.71 20.30
N LEU A 533 -15.76 -32.14 20.55
CA LEU A 533 -16.86 -31.30 21.01
C LEU A 533 -16.85 -31.10 22.54
N HIS A 534 -15.87 -30.34 23.04
CA HIS A 534 -15.72 -30.05 24.47
C HIS A 534 -16.88 -29.20 25.03
N ARG A 535 -17.20 -29.39 26.31
CA ARG A 535 -18.24 -28.63 27.03
C ARG A 535 -17.73 -28.17 28.39
N TRP A 536 -17.91 -26.89 28.70
CA TRP A 536 -17.52 -26.32 29.98
C TRP A 536 -18.72 -26.30 30.95
N PHE A 537 -18.46 -26.69 32.21
CA PHE A 537 -19.41 -26.65 33.33
C PHE A 537 -20.75 -27.39 33.08
N PRO A 538 -20.76 -28.59 32.44
CA PRO A 538 -21.96 -29.17 31.83
C PRO A 538 -23.13 -29.44 32.78
N ASP A 539 -22.87 -29.60 34.08
CA ASP A 539 -23.87 -29.94 35.08
C ASP A 539 -24.30 -28.77 35.99
N GLY A 540 -23.68 -27.59 35.79
CA GLY A 540 -24.05 -26.35 36.45
C GLY A 540 -25.27 -25.70 35.80
N GLU A 541 -26.07 -25.00 36.61
CA GLU A 541 -27.22 -24.22 36.15
C GLU A 541 -27.02 -22.74 36.44
N ILE A 542 -27.31 -21.90 35.45
CA ILE A 542 -27.04 -20.48 35.45
C ILE A 542 -28.09 -19.74 34.63
N ASN A 543 -28.21 -18.42 34.84
CA ASN A 543 -28.93 -17.54 33.95
C ASN A 543 -28.10 -16.28 33.70
N ILE A 544 -27.87 -15.94 32.44
CA ILE A 544 -27.06 -14.77 32.07
C ILE A 544 -27.77 -13.44 32.34
N CYS A 545 -29.11 -13.37 32.23
CA CYS A 545 -29.86 -12.19 32.61
C CYS A 545 -29.73 -11.91 34.11
N TYR A 546 -29.80 -12.96 34.95
CA TYR A 546 -29.56 -12.81 36.38
C TYR A 546 -28.17 -12.25 36.68
N ASN A 547 -27.13 -12.81 36.03
CA ASN A 547 -25.75 -12.35 36.21
C ASN A 547 -25.49 -10.94 35.63
N ALA A 548 -26.25 -10.52 34.63
CA ALA A 548 -26.06 -9.21 34.01
C ALA A 548 -26.94 -8.12 34.63
N ILE A 549 -28.04 -8.45 35.29
CA ILE A 549 -29.04 -7.46 35.72
C ILE A 549 -29.45 -7.71 37.17
N ASP A 550 -30.16 -8.81 37.45
CA ASP A 550 -30.83 -9.02 38.73
C ASP A 550 -29.86 -9.05 39.91
N ARG A 551 -28.70 -9.72 39.78
CA ARG A 551 -27.70 -9.78 40.86
C ARG A 551 -27.19 -8.40 41.27
N HIS A 552 -27.13 -7.45 40.34
CA HIS A 552 -26.68 -6.09 40.63
C HIS A 552 -27.78 -5.32 41.38
N VAL A 553 -29.04 -5.46 40.95
CA VAL A 553 -30.18 -4.89 41.66
C VAL A 553 -30.27 -5.43 43.10
N GLU A 554 -30.15 -6.75 43.26
CA GLU A 554 -30.18 -7.43 44.56
C GLU A 554 -29.02 -7.01 45.49
N ASN A 555 -27.85 -6.74 44.91
CA ASN A 555 -26.68 -6.25 45.64
C ASN A 555 -26.73 -4.73 45.96
N GLY A 556 -27.85 -4.06 45.66
CA GLY A 556 -28.06 -2.65 46.00
C GLY A 556 -27.64 -1.65 44.91
N ASP A 557 -27.33 -2.12 43.71
CA ASP A 557 -26.84 -1.29 42.59
C ASP A 557 -27.95 -0.94 41.58
N GLY A 558 -29.22 -1.14 41.94
CA GLY A 558 -30.34 -0.97 41.01
C GLY A 558 -30.44 0.43 40.40
N ASP A 559 -30.04 1.47 41.13
CA ASP A 559 -30.10 2.86 40.67
C ASP A 559 -28.86 3.26 39.84
N ASN A 560 -27.82 2.41 39.79
CA ASN A 560 -26.67 2.64 38.92
C ASN A 560 -27.11 2.57 37.45
N VAL A 561 -26.43 3.32 36.59
CA VAL A 561 -26.73 3.32 35.15
C VAL A 561 -26.24 2.01 34.54
N ALA A 562 -27.12 1.32 33.82
CA ALA A 562 -26.78 0.15 33.02
C ALA A 562 -26.47 0.58 31.58
N PHE A 563 -27.36 1.36 30.96
CA PHE A 563 -27.20 1.86 29.60
C PHE A 563 -27.26 3.38 29.52
N ILE A 564 -26.41 3.94 28.66
CA ILE A 564 -26.52 5.32 28.18
C ILE A 564 -26.89 5.25 26.70
N TYR A 565 -28.12 5.57 26.35
CA TYR A 565 -28.55 5.69 24.96
C TYR A 565 -28.20 7.08 24.43
N ASP A 566 -27.48 7.15 23.32
CA ASP A 566 -27.14 8.40 22.62
C ASP A 566 -27.38 8.21 21.12
N SER A 567 -28.40 8.91 20.59
CA SER A 567 -28.72 8.88 19.16
C SER A 567 -28.52 10.25 18.55
N VAL A 568 -27.57 10.35 17.61
CA VAL A 568 -27.32 11.59 16.86
C VAL A 568 -28.40 11.85 15.79
N TYR A 569 -29.20 10.85 15.45
CA TYR A 569 -30.26 10.98 14.45
C TYR A 569 -31.58 11.48 15.05
N THR A 570 -31.87 11.14 16.30
CA THR A 570 -33.06 11.61 17.02
C THR A 570 -32.74 12.72 18.02
N ASN A 571 -31.46 12.98 18.31
CA ASN A 571 -30.99 13.84 19.39
C ASN A 571 -31.50 13.40 20.78
N ILE A 572 -31.84 12.12 20.93
CA ILE A 572 -32.26 11.55 22.22
C ILE A 572 -31.02 11.07 22.97
N GLN A 573 -30.90 11.53 24.22
CA GLN A 573 -29.90 11.06 25.17
C GLN A 573 -30.62 10.60 26.44
N GLN A 574 -30.37 9.36 26.88
CA GLN A 574 -31.06 8.77 28.03
C GLN A 574 -30.12 7.89 28.86
N LYS A 575 -30.10 8.11 30.17
CA LYS A 575 -29.50 7.18 31.14
C LYS A 575 -30.58 6.23 31.66
N ILE A 576 -30.28 4.94 31.69
CA ILE A 576 -31.23 3.87 32.02
C ILE A 576 -30.61 3.03 33.13
N SER A 577 -31.27 2.97 34.28
CA SER A 577 -30.75 2.27 35.46
C SER A 577 -30.84 0.75 35.35
N TYR A 578 -30.05 0.00 36.12
CA TYR A 578 -30.17 -1.47 36.22
C TYR A 578 -31.59 -1.91 36.59
N LYS A 579 -32.24 -1.18 37.51
CA LYS A 579 -33.63 -1.42 37.91
C LYS A 579 -34.62 -1.17 36.78
N ASP A 580 -34.42 -0.12 35.98
CA ASP A 580 -35.26 0.13 34.79
C ASP A 580 -35.08 -0.99 33.75
N VAL A 581 -33.84 -1.45 33.54
CA VAL A 581 -33.56 -2.57 32.64
C VAL A 581 -34.23 -3.84 33.17
N GLN A 582 -34.10 -4.17 34.46
CA GLN A 582 -34.75 -5.33 35.09
C GLN A 582 -36.27 -5.30 34.88
N ASN A 583 -36.91 -4.16 35.17
CA ASN A 583 -38.35 -4.01 35.01
C ASN A 583 -38.79 -4.21 33.56
N ARG A 584 -38.09 -3.59 32.59
CA ARG A 584 -38.43 -3.72 31.17
C ARG A 584 -38.21 -5.14 30.66
N VAL A 585 -37.05 -5.73 30.97
CA VAL A 585 -36.70 -7.11 30.57
C VAL A 585 -37.66 -8.12 31.19
N GLY A 586 -37.98 -7.99 32.48
CA GLY A 586 -38.89 -8.89 33.18
C GLY A 586 -40.31 -8.85 32.60
N ARG A 587 -40.83 -7.65 32.30
CA ARG A 587 -42.14 -7.49 31.65
C ARG A 587 -42.13 -8.06 30.24
N ILE A 588 -41.12 -7.75 29.42
CA ILE A 588 -41.00 -8.29 28.07
C ILE A 588 -40.91 -9.81 28.09
N ALA A 589 -40.12 -10.40 28.98
CA ALA A 589 -40.02 -11.84 29.12
C ALA A 589 -41.35 -12.48 29.54
N ASN A 590 -42.07 -11.88 30.49
CA ASN A 590 -43.38 -12.41 30.89
C ASN A 590 -44.40 -12.30 29.76
N PHE A 591 -44.38 -11.17 29.06
CA PHE A 591 -45.19 -10.93 27.87
C PHE A 591 -44.93 -11.98 26.78
N LEU A 592 -43.66 -12.21 26.41
CA LEU A 592 -43.28 -13.22 25.40
C LEU A 592 -43.78 -14.61 25.77
N ARG A 593 -43.65 -14.99 27.04
CA ARG A 593 -44.13 -16.26 27.58
C ARG A 593 -45.65 -16.37 27.50
N LYS A 594 -46.39 -15.40 28.05
CA LYS A 594 -47.87 -15.46 28.15
C LYS A 594 -48.55 -15.33 26.80
N ARG A 595 -48.06 -14.46 25.91
CA ARG A 595 -48.75 -14.12 24.66
C ARG A 595 -48.33 -14.98 23.47
N PHE A 596 -47.08 -15.46 23.46
CA PHE A 596 -46.57 -16.27 22.35
C PHE A 596 -46.07 -17.66 22.75
N GLY A 597 -46.15 -18.03 24.03
CA GLY A 597 -45.71 -19.34 24.50
C GLY A 597 -44.21 -19.56 24.28
N ILE A 598 -43.40 -18.51 24.46
CA ILE A 598 -41.94 -18.61 24.39
C ILE A 598 -41.43 -19.28 25.66
N GLU A 599 -40.72 -20.38 25.47
CA GLU A 599 -40.14 -21.23 26.50
C GLU A 599 -38.65 -21.52 26.21
N LYS A 600 -37.99 -22.23 27.13
CA LYS A 600 -36.58 -22.64 26.99
C LYS A 600 -36.36 -23.41 25.67
N GLY A 601 -35.40 -22.97 24.87
CA GLY A 601 -35.04 -23.58 23.58
C GLY A 601 -35.79 -23.06 22.35
N ASP A 602 -36.80 -22.20 22.55
CA ASP A 602 -37.46 -21.52 21.43
C ASP A 602 -36.55 -20.48 20.79
N ARG A 603 -36.68 -20.28 19.48
CA ARG A 603 -35.91 -19.26 18.76
C ARG A 603 -36.71 -17.99 18.61
N VAL A 604 -36.07 -16.86 18.92
CA VAL A 604 -36.61 -15.52 18.71
C VAL A 604 -35.63 -14.75 17.84
N LEU A 605 -36.05 -14.33 16.65
CA LEU A 605 -35.17 -13.61 15.73
C LEU A 605 -35.35 -12.10 15.93
N LEU A 606 -34.25 -11.34 15.98
CA LEU A 606 -34.29 -9.89 16.11
C LEU A 606 -33.73 -9.26 14.83
N TYR A 607 -34.52 -8.41 14.19
CA TYR A 607 -34.14 -7.59 13.05
C TYR A 607 -34.35 -6.11 13.39
N MET A 608 -33.42 -5.58 14.20
CA MET A 608 -33.60 -4.35 14.94
C MET A 608 -32.46 -3.36 14.71
N PRO A 609 -32.70 -2.04 14.81
CA PRO A 609 -31.64 -1.04 14.84
C PRO A 609 -30.95 -0.98 16.21
N MET A 610 -29.92 -0.13 16.32
CA MET A 610 -29.22 0.19 17.56
C MET A 610 -30.06 1.05 18.52
N ILE A 611 -31.11 0.46 19.10
CA ILE A 611 -31.92 1.08 20.16
C ILE A 611 -31.96 0.21 21.43
N PRO A 612 -32.17 0.79 22.64
CA PRO A 612 -32.12 0.03 23.89
C PRO A 612 -33.14 -1.11 23.98
N VAL A 613 -34.28 -0.96 23.29
CA VAL A 613 -35.33 -2.00 23.23
C VAL A 613 -34.79 -3.31 22.66
N SER A 614 -33.84 -3.25 21.72
CA SER A 614 -33.18 -4.44 21.17
C SER A 614 -32.44 -5.22 22.25
N ALA A 615 -31.72 -4.52 23.14
CA ALA A 615 -31.05 -5.14 24.29
C ALA A 615 -32.05 -5.80 25.24
N TYR A 616 -33.19 -5.15 25.50
CA TYR A 616 -34.20 -5.72 26.40
C TYR A 616 -34.79 -7.02 25.85
N PHE A 617 -35.02 -7.12 24.54
CA PHE A 617 -35.48 -8.36 23.92
C PHE A 617 -34.41 -9.47 23.98
N MET A 618 -33.13 -9.15 23.75
CA MET A 618 -32.04 -10.14 23.89
C MET A 618 -31.96 -10.69 25.31
N TYR A 619 -32.04 -9.81 26.32
CA TYR A 619 -32.07 -10.22 27.73
C TYR A 619 -33.36 -10.95 28.11
N ALA A 620 -34.51 -10.55 27.58
CA ALA A 620 -35.78 -11.23 27.84
C ALA A 620 -35.79 -12.66 27.29
N CYS A 621 -35.21 -12.87 26.10
CA CYS A 621 -35.01 -14.22 25.55
C CYS A 621 -34.10 -15.04 26.48
N ALA A 622 -32.93 -14.50 26.83
CA ALA A 622 -32.00 -15.16 27.73
C ALA A 622 -32.59 -15.44 29.14
N ARG A 623 -33.47 -14.56 29.63
CA ARG A 623 -34.19 -14.73 30.90
C ARG A 623 -35.12 -15.94 30.89
N LEU A 624 -35.75 -16.23 29.75
CA LEU A 624 -36.62 -17.39 29.57
C LEU A 624 -35.87 -18.67 29.16
N GLY A 625 -34.57 -18.58 28.86
CA GLY A 625 -33.83 -19.66 28.20
C GLY A 625 -34.17 -19.82 26.72
N ALA A 626 -34.81 -18.83 26.10
CA ALA A 626 -35.01 -18.79 24.65
C ALA A 626 -33.70 -18.40 23.95
N ILE A 627 -33.52 -18.93 22.75
CA ILE A 627 -32.32 -18.78 21.92
C ILE A 627 -32.57 -17.62 20.96
N HIS A 628 -32.00 -16.45 21.24
CA HIS A 628 -32.17 -15.33 20.32
C HIS A 628 -31.23 -15.45 19.11
N SER A 629 -31.63 -14.86 17.99
CA SER A 629 -30.84 -14.78 16.76
C SER A 629 -30.93 -13.37 16.21
N VAL A 630 -29.91 -12.55 16.47
CA VAL A 630 -29.87 -11.18 15.95
C VAL A 630 -29.38 -11.19 14.50
N VAL A 631 -30.08 -10.45 13.65
CA VAL A 631 -29.75 -10.24 12.25
C VAL A 631 -29.51 -8.75 12.05
N PHE A 632 -28.34 -8.40 11.50
CA PHE A 632 -27.97 -7.00 11.26
C PHE A 632 -29.04 -6.29 10.44
N GLY A 633 -29.56 -5.17 10.95
CA GLY A 633 -30.65 -4.40 10.33
C GLY A 633 -30.36 -3.86 8.93
N GLY A 634 -29.07 -3.84 8.54
CA GLY A 634 -28.67 -3.56 7.18
C GLY A 634 -28.69 -4.76 6.24
N PHE A 635 -29.26 -5.93 6.55
CA PHE A 635 -29.37 -7.02 5.58
C PHE A 635 -30.55 -6.84 4.61
N ALA A 636 -30.55 -7.61 3.52
CA ALA A 636 -31.65 -7.65 2.55
C ALA A 636 -32.64 -8.77 2.92
N ALA A 637 -33.83 -8.74 2.33
CA ALA A 637 -34.90 -9.71 2.60
C ALA A 637 -34.45 -11.16 2.40
N MET A 638 -33.70 -11.46 1.34
CA MET A 638 -33.16 -12.81 1.09
C MET A 638 -32.21 -13.29 2.20
N GLU A 639 -31.34 -12.42 2.72
CA GLU A 639 -30.42 -12.78 3.80
C GLU A 639 -31.15 -13.02 5.12
N LEU A 640 -32.22 -12.26 5.36
CA LEU A 640 -33.11 -12.48 6.49
C LEU A 640 -33.88 -13.79 6.33
N ALA A 641 -34.44 -14.07 5.15
CA ALA A 641 -35.19 -15.30 4.84
C ALA A 641 -34.35 -16.56 5.08
N ASN A 642 -33.11 -16.59 4.59
CA ASN A 642 -32.21 -17.73 4.78
C ASN A 642 -31.96 -18.06 6.26
N ARG A 643 -31.97 -17.04 7.14
CA ARG A 643 -31.77 -17.21 8.58
C ARG A 643 -33.06 -17.62 9.28
N ILE A 644 -34.20 -17.05 8.89
CA ILE A 644 -35.52 -17.47 9.35
C ILE A 644 -35.74 -18.96 9.05
N ASP A 645 -35.44 -19.39 7.82
CA ASP A 645 -35.57 -20.79 7.41
C ASP A 645 -34.68 -21.73 8.24
N ASP A 646 -33.48 -21.29 8.59
CA ASP A 646 -32.50 -22.14 9.28
C ASP A 646 -32.75 -22.24 10.79
N CYS A 647 -33.05 -21.13 11.49
CA CYS A 647 -33.35 -21.17 12.93
C CYS A 647 -34.82 -21.39 13.26
N GLN A 648 -35.73 -21.22 12.30
CA GLN A 648 -37.19 -21.40 12.44
C GLN A 648 -37.73 -20.71 13.72
N PRO A 649 -37.68 -19.37 13.79
CA PRO A 649 -38.09 -18.63 14.97
C PRO A 649 -39.61 -18.67 15.17
N LYS A 650 -40.06 -18.74 16.42
CA LYS A 650 -41.50 -18.58 16.76
C LYS A 650 -41.96 -17.13 16.60
N VAL A 651 -41.08 -16.19 16.90
CA VAL A 651 -41.35 -14.75 16.88
C VAL A 651 -40.19 -14.01 16.24
N ILE A 652 -40.51 -13.00 15.42
CA ILE A 652 -39.55 -12.00 14.91
C ILE A 652 -39.82 -10.67 15.63
N ILE A 653 -38.78 -10.06 16.17
CA ILE A 653 -38.81 -8.70 16.71
C ILE A 653 -38.23 -7.76 15.66
N THR A 654 -38.96 -6.71 15.30
CA THR A 654 -38.52 -5.69 14.36
C THR A 654 -38.90 -4.29 14.85
N ALA A 655 -38.31 -3.25 14.28
CA ALA A 655 -38.76 -1.88 14.47
C ALA A 655 -39.62 -1.42 13.28
N SER A 656 -40.29 -0.27 13.39
CA SER A 656 -40.92 0.38 12.23
C SER A 656 -39.88 0.87 11.23
N CYS A 657 -38.77 1.45 11.71
CA CYS A 657 -37.67 1.89 10.87
C CYS A 657 -36.28 1.87 11.54
N GLY A 658 -35.24 1.88 10.71
CA GLY A 658 -33.86 2.18 11.04
C GLY A 658 -33.45 3.54 10.48
N LEU A 659 -32.41 4.15 11.04
CA LEU A 659 -31.91 5.46 10.63
C LEU A 659 -30.47 5.34 10.12
N GLU A 660 -30.23 5.92 8.95
CA GLU A 660 -28.91 6.09 8.33
C GLU A 660 -28.76 7.57 7.89
N PRO A 661 -27.55 8.06 7.56
CA PRO A 661 -27.37 9.45 7.13
C PRO A 661 -28.30 9.81 5.96
N GLY A 662 -29.23 10.75 6.20
CA GLY A 662 -30.20 11.21 5.21
C GLY A 662 -31.25 10.19 4.77
N LYS A 663 -31.36 9.01 5.42
CA LYS A 663 -32.25 7.92 4.98
C LYS A 663 -32.96 7.23 6.13
N VAL A 664 -34.27 7.01 5.94
CA VAL A 664 -35.09 6.13 6.79
C VAL A 664 -35.21 4.77 6.11
N ILE A 665 -34.88 3.69 6.83
CA ILE A 665 -34.98 2.32 6.35
C ILE A 665 -36.26 1.72 6.92
N HIS A 666 -37.25 1.44 6.08
CA HIS A 666 -38.49 0.79 6.51
C HIS A 666 -38.26 -0.72 6.66
N TYR A 667 -38.46 -1.24 7.86
CA TYR A 667 -38.14 -2.64 8.16
C TYR A 667 -39.25 -3.62 7.78
N ARG A 668 -40.53 -3.26 7.98
CA ARG A 668 -41.68 -4.14 7.67
C ARG A 668 -41.64 -4.68 6.23
N PRO A 669 -41.44 -3.87 5.17
CA PRO A 669 -41.39 -4.39 3.81
C PRO A 669 -40.32 -5.47 3.62
N ILE A 670 -39.15 -5.31 4.25
CA ILE A 670 -38.04 -6.27 4.19
C ILE A 670 -38.40 -7.56 4.92
N VAL A 671 -39.06 -7.46 6.08
CA VAL A 671 -39.52 -8.62 6.86
C VAL A 671 -40.61 -9.39 6.12
N ASP A 672 -41.60 -8.71 5.56
CA ASP A 672 -42.70 -9.33 4.82
C ASP A 672 -42.18 -10.00 3.53
N GLU A 673 -41.26 -9.36 2.80
CA GLU A 673 -40.57 -9.97 1.66
C GLU A 673 -39.77 -11.20 2.11
N ALA A 674 -38.99 -11.12 3.20
CA ALA A 674 -38.21 -12.24 3.71
C ALA A 674 -39.08 -13.45 4.06
N LEU A 675 -40.23 -13.23 4.71
CA LEU A 675 -41.18 -14.28 5.04
C LEU A 675 -41.79 -14.93 3.78
N SER A 676 -42.04 -14.14 2.72
CA SER A 676 -42.51 -14.69 1.43
C SER A 676 -41.47 -15.55 0.71
N LEU A 677 -40.17 -15.34 1.00
CA LEU A 677 -39.05 -16.06 0.39
C LEU A 677 -38.66 -17.33 1.15
N CYS A 678 -39.17 -17.52 2.38
CA CYS A 678 -38.90 -18.70 3.21
C CYS A 678 -39.46 -19.96 2.56
N LYS A 679 -38.69 -21.05 2.63
CA LYS A 679 -39.00 -22.34 2.01
C LYS A 679 -39.20 -23.47 3.02
N LYS A 680 -38.60 -23.38 4.20
CA LYS A 680 -38.66 -24.41 5.24
C LYS A 680 -39.81 -24.18 6.21
N VAL A 681 -40.14 -22.92 6.49
CA VAL A 681 -41.28 -22.56 7.35
C VAL A 681 -42.54 -22.46 6.51
N GLU A 682 -43.46 -23.42 6.67
CA GLU A 682 -44.74 -23.44 5.96
C GLU A 682 -45.56 -22.19 6.27
N ASP A 683 -46.05 -21.52 5.22
CA ASP A 683 -46.80 -20.26 5.31
C ASP A 683 -46.19 -19.26 6.30
N ALA A 684 -44.87 -19.04 6.25
CA ALA A 684 -44.11 -18.22 7.20
C ALA A 684 -44.77 -16.85 7.48
N SER A 685 -45.33 -16.21 6.44
CA SER A 685 -46.05 -14.94 6.56
C SER A 685 -47.30 -14.97 7.44
N LYS A 686 -47.87 -16.15 7.73
CA LYS A 686 -49.03 -16.35 8.62
C LYS A 686 -48.66 -17.00 9.95
N THR A 687 -47.65 -17.87 9.93
CA THR A 687 -47.27 -18.68 11.10
C THR A 687 -46.32 -17.95 12.04
N VAL A 688 -45.32 -17.23 11.51
CA VAL A 688 -44.34 -16.50 12.31
C VAL A 688 -44.95 -15.17 12.79
N LYS A 689 -45.07 -15.01 14.11
CA LYS A 689 -45.58 -13.77 14.71
C LYS A 689 -44.50 -12.68 14.73
N ARG A 690 -44.91 -11.43 14.59
CA ARG A 690 -44.02 -10.26 14.54
C ARG A 690 -44.39 -9.28 15.63
N ILE A 691 -43.41 -8.82 16.39
CA ILE A 691 -43.55 -7.68 17.29
C ILE A 691 -42.85 -6.49 16.65
N ILE A 692 -43.57 -5.38 16.50
CA ILE A 692 -43.04 -4.15 15.93
C ILE A 692 -42.84 -3.08 17.01
N VAL A 693 -41.63 -2.55 17.10
CA VAL A 693 -41.27 -1.42 17.95
C VAL A 693 -41.41 -0.13 17.14
N GLN A 694 -42.42 0.67 17.46
CA GLN A 694 -42.70 1.91 16.74
C GLN A 694 -41.70 3.01 17.08
N ARG A 695 -41.15 3.66 16.05
CA ARG A 695 -40.33 4.88 16.16
C ARG A 695 -41.13 6.10 15.72
N LYS A 696 -42.17 6.42 16.50
CA LYS A 696 -43.23 7.39 16.16
C LYS A 696 -42.72 8.79 15.81
N ASP A 697 -41.54 9.16 16.30
CA ASP A 697 -40.85 10.42 16.01
C ASP A 697 -40.25 10.49 14.59
N LYS A 698 -40.05 9.34 13.92
CA LYS A 698 -39.45 9.25 12.58
C LYS A 698 -40.35 8.56 11.57
N PHE A 699 -40.91 7.41 11.93
CA PHE A 699 -41.84 6.67 11.10
C PHE A 699 -42.66 5.71 11.96
N GLU A 700 -43.98 5.84 11.85
CA GLU A 700 -44.94 4.94 12.47
C GLU A 700 -45.57 4.05 11.40
N GLU A 701 -45.54 2.74 11.63
CA GLU A 701 -46.18 1.76 10.76
C GLU A 701 -47.66 1.68 11.10
N LYS A 702 -48.52 1.87 10.09
CA LYS A 702 -49.98 1.84 10.21
C LYS A 702 -50.55 0.59 9.55
N ASP A 703 -51.82 0.30 9.81
CA ASP A 703 -52.55 -0.81 9.18
C ASP A 703 -51.84 -2.18 9.37
N LEU A 704 -51.48 -2.47 10.63
CA LEU A 704 -50.93 -3.76 11.02
C LEU A 704 -52.03 -4.83 10.96
N ASP A 705 -51.72 -5.95 10.30
CA ASP A 705 -52.54 -7.16 10.43
C ASP A 705 -52.38 -7.70 11.86
N LYS A 706 -53.38 -7.46 12.70
CA LYS A 706 -53.37 -7.78 14.12
C LYS A 706 -53.31 -9.27 14.42
N GLU A 707 -53.49 -10.15 13.43
CA GLU A 707 -53.31 -11.59 13.62
C GLU A 707 -51.83 -12.00 13.63
N VAL A 708 -50.96 -11.21 12.99
CA VAL A 708 -49.54 -11.55 12.81
C VAL A 708 -48.57 -10.47 13.28
N TYR A 709 -48.96 -9.20 13.27
CA TYR A 709 -48.18 -8.06 13.75
C TYR A 709 -48.78 -7.51 15.04
N PHE A 710 -47.93 -7.36 16.05
CA PHE A 710 -48.31 -6.84 17.36
C PHE A 710 -47.44 -5.64 17.73
N ASP A 711 -48.06 -4.59 18.27
CA ASP A 711 -47.37 -3.37 18.67
C ASP A 711 -46.72 -3.51 20.05
N TYR A 712 -45.41 -3.28 20.13
CA TYR A 712 -44.66 -3.40 21.38
C TYR A 712 -45.20 -2.54 22.53
N ASP A 713 -45.61 -1.29 22.26
CA ASP A 713 -46.05 -0.38 23.31
C ASP A 713 -47.40 -0.83 23.88
N GLU A 714 -48.34 -1.24 23.02
CA GLU A 714 -49.65 -1.77 23.43
C GLU A 714 -49.49 -2.99 24.33
N LEU A 715 -48.64 -3.93 23.89
CA LEU A 715 -48.41 -5.18 24.58
C LEU A 715 -47.70 -4.99 25.92
N LEU A 716 -46.73 -4.09 25.98
CA LEU A 716 -46.00 -3.82 27.21
C LEU A 716 -46.89 -3.12 28.24
N ASN A 717 -47.76 -2.20 27.83
CA ASN A 717 -48.67 -1.50 28.74
C ASN A 717 -49.60 -2.46 29.51
N ASP A 718 -50.03 -3.54 28.86
CA ASP A 718 -50.88 -4.56 29.46
C ASP A 718 -50.15 -5.47 30.46
N GLU A 719 -48.82 -5.58 30.37
CA GLU A 719 -48.03 -6.49 31.18
C GLU A 719 -47.35 -5.74 32.35
N GLN A 720 -47.64 -6.14 33.58
CA GLN A 720 -47.08 -5.53 34.79
C GLN A 720 -46.24 -6.50 35.61
N GLU A 721 -46.39 -7.81 35.39
CA GLU A 721 -45.66 -8.84 36.13
C GLU A 721 -44.29 -9.10 35.50
N LEU A 722 -43.28 -9.25 36.36
CA LEU A 722 -41.93 -9.61 35.95
C LEU A 722 -41.80 -11.13 35.87
N ALA A 723 -41.27 -11.63 34.77
CA ALA A 723 -40.83 -13.01 34.66
C ALA A 723 -39.69 -13.29 35.64
N GLU A 724 -39.66 -14.47 36.26
CA GLU A 724 -38.47 -15.00 36.90
C GLU A 724 -37.38 -15.37 35.88
N CYS A 725 -36.11 -15.36 36.32
CA CYS A 725 -34.99 -15.93 35.56
C CYS A 725 -35.08 -17.45 35.56
N VAL A 726 -35.24 -18.06 34.38
CA VAL A 726 -35.28 -19.52 34.23
C VAL A 726 -33.85 -20.07 34.29
N PRO A 727 -33.49 -20.91 35.28
CA PRO A 727 -32.19 -21.56 35.30
C PRO A 727 -32.03 -22.48 34.07
N VAL A 728 -30.90 -22.39 33.40
CA VAL A 728 -30.55 -23.27 32.28
C VAL A 728 -29.18 -23.90 32.53
N GLU A 729 -28.91 -25.04 31.92
CA GLU A 729 -27.60 -25.68 32.00
C GLU A 729 -26.53 -24.72 31.44
N ALA A 730 -25.29 -24.78 31.95
CA ALA A 730 -24.19 -23.96 31.43
C ALA A 730 -24.04 -24.09 29.91
N THR A 731 -24.22 -25.31 29.40
CA THR A 731 -24.13 -25.65 27.98
C THR A 731 -25.40 -25.33 27.18
N HIS A 732 -26.44 -24.78 27.82
CA HIS A 732 -27.65 -24.35 27.13
C HIS A 732 -27.33 -23.26 26.12
N GLN A 733 -27.92 -23.38 24.95
CA GLN A 733 -27.68 -22.49 23.82
C GLN A 733 -28.26 -21.11 24.14
N LEU A 734 -27.41 -20.09 24.19
CA LEU A 734 -27.81 -18.73 24.49
C LEU A 734 -28.32 -18.01 23.25
N TYR A 735 -27.56 -18.11 22.16
CA TYR A 735 -27.89 -17.45 20.89
C TYR A 735 -27.33 -18.20 19.68
N ILE A 736 -27.90 -17.89 18.51
CA ILE A 736 -27.38 -18.25 17.20
C ILE A 736 -26.94 -16.97 16.51
N LEU A 737 -25.67 -16.89 16.10
CA LEU A 737 -25.17 -15.75 15.35
C LEU A 737 -24.64 -16.21 13.99
N TYR A 738 -25.33 -15.79 12.93
CA TYR A 738 -25.04 -16.23 11.58
C TYR A 738 -23.85 -15.48 10.97
N THR A 739 -22.87 -16.25 10.50
CA THR A 739 -21.72 -15.76 9.72
C THR A 739 -21.86 -16.13 8.24
N SER A 740 -21.08 -15.47 7.37
CA SER A 740 -21.10 -15.73 5.93
C SER A 740 -20.59 -17.14 5.60
N GLY A 741 -21.42 -17.91 4.88
CA GLY A 741 -21.08 -19.24 4.39
C GLY A 741 -20.52 -19.21 2.96
N THR A 742 -19.40 -19.88 2.72
CA THR A 742 -18.79 -20.07 1.39
C THR A 742 -19.65 -20.95 0.46
N THR A 743 -20.55 -21.76 1.02
CA THR A 743 -21.39 -22.74 0.32
C THR A 743 -22.81 -22.22 0.02
N GLY A 744 -23.15 -21.00 0.49
CA GLY A 744 -24.47 -20.37 0.30
C GLY A 744 -25.52 -20.70 1.37
N THR A 745 -25.21 -21.55 2.34
CA THR A 745 -26.03 -21.72 3.56
C THR A 745 -25.41 -20.90 4.69
N PRO A 746 -26.16 -20.03 5.40
CA PRO A 746 -25.65 -19.28 6.54
C PRO A 746 -25.08 -20.21 7.62
N LYS A 747 -23.94 -19.84 8.23
CA LYS A 747 -23.31 -20.63 9.30
C LYS A 747 -23.77 -20.09 10.64
N GLY A 748 -24.75 -20.73 11.27
CA GLY A 748 -25.28 -20.31 12.58
C GLY A 748 -24.34 -20.71 13.72
N VAL A 749 -23.47 -19.83 14.17
CA VAL A 749 -22.58 -20.11 15.31
C VAL A 749 -23.40 -20.17 16.59
N VAL A 750 -23.31 -21.28 17.33
CA VAL A 750 -24.06 -21.50 18.57
C VAL A 750 -23.17 -21.21 19.78
N ARG A 751 -23.64 -20.30 20.64
CA ARG A 751 -22.96 -19.94 21.90
C ARG A 751 -23.66 -20.53 23.11
N ASP A 752 -22.91 -20.94 24.13
CA ASP A 752 -23.43 -21.43 25.40
C ASP A 752 -23.70 -20.30 26.42
N THR A 753 -24.35 -20.62 27.54
CA THR A 753 -24.71 -19.64 28.55
C THR A 753 -23.62 -19.48 29.61
N GLY A 754 -23.18 -20.57 30.23
CA GLY A 754 -22.24 -20.55 31.35
C GLY A 754 -20.84 -20.13 30.94
N GLY A 755 -20.29 -20.71 29.86
CA GLY A 755 -18.98 -20.33 29.34
C GLY A 755 -18.92 -18.84 28.98
N THR A 756 -19.98 -18.31 28.35
CA THR A 756 -20.12 -16.88 28.06
C THR A 756 -20.09 -16.00 29.31
N VAL A 757 -20.83 -16.34 30.37
CA VAL A 757 -20.85 -15.56 31.61
C VAL A 757 -19.46 -15.52 32.26
N VAL A 758 -18.79 -16.66 32.33
CA VAL A 758 -17.45 -16.81 32.92
C VAL A 758 -16.42 -16.02 32.12
N ALA A 759 -16.35 -16.25 30.80
CA ALA A 759 -15.35 -15.62 29.95
C ALA A 759 -15.56 -14.10 29.88
N LEU A 760 -16.79 -13.62 29.68
CA LEU A 760 -17.01 -12.17 29.53
C LEU A 760 -16.81 -11.38 30.83
N ASN A 761 -17.13 -11.96 32.00
CA ASN A 761 -16.75 -11.36 33.29
C ASN A 761 -15.23 -11.19 33.39
N TRP A 762 -14.49 -12.24 33.02
CA TRP A 762 -13.02 -12.22 33.02
C TRP A 762 -12.46 -11.19 32.03
N THR A 763 -13.01 -11.10 30.80
CA THR A 763 -12.49 -10.20 29.77
C THR A 763 -12.66 -8.74 30.16
N MET A 764 -13.84 -8.36 30.70
CA MET A 764 -14.10 -6.97 31.10
C MET A 764 -13.09 -6.52 32.16
N LYS A 765 -12.81 -7.38 33.15
CA LYS A 765 -11.79 -7.11 34.16
C LYS A 765 -10.39 -7.07 33.54
N ASN A 766 -9.94 -8.16 32.94
CA ASN A 766 -8.52 -8.42 32.71
C ASN A 766 -7.95 -7.78 31.44
N ILE A 767 -8.73 -7.77 30.37
CA ILE A 767 -8.31 -7.19 29.09
C ILE A 767 -8.57 -5.69 29.09
N PHE A 768 -9.78 -5.30 29.51
CA PHE A 768 -10.29 -3.94 29.34
C PHE A 768 -10.18 -3.07 30.60
N ASN A 769 -9.79 -3.63 31.75
CA ASN A 769 -9.72 -2.91 33.03
C ASN A 769 -11.05 -2.22 33.42
N ILE A 770 -12.18 -2.86 33.09
CA ILE A 770 -13.52 -2.37 33.39
C ILE A 770 -14.05 -3.07 34.64
N HIS A 771 -14.46 -2.25 35.60
CA HIS A 771 -15.04 -2.67 36.86
C HIS A 771 -16.48 -2.16 36.99
N LYS A 772 -17.13 -2.60 38.05
CA LYS A 772 -18.45 -2.11 38.42
C LYS A 772 -18.44 -0.57 38.52
N GLY A 773 -19.40 0.07 37.87
CA GLY A 773 -19.55 1.54 37.84
C GLY A 773 -18.71 2.27 36.79
N ASP A 774 -17.71 1.63 36.17
CA ASP A 774 -16.97 2.22 35.06
C ASP A 774 -17.86 2.37 33.82
N VAL A 775 -17.53 3.35 32.96
CA VAL A 775 -18.27 3.61 31.72
C VAL A 775 -17.49 3.06 30.52
N TRP A 776 -18.12 2.12 29.81
CA TRP A 776 -17.60 1.44 28.64
C TRP A 776 -18.35 1.89 27.38
N PHE A 777 -17.61 2.13 26.30
CA PHE A 777 -18.21 2.48 25.00
C PHE A 777 -17.69 1.58 23.88
N SER A 778 -18.55 0.70 23.37
CA SER A 778 -18.26 -0.08 22.17
C SER A 778 -19.06 0.43 20.98
N SER A 779 -18.40 1.04 19.99
CA SER A 779 -19.00 1.61 18.79
C SER A 779 -19.20 0.56 17.68
N SER A 780 -19.92 -0.51 17.99
CA SER A 780 -20.28 -1.60 17.07
C SER A 780 -21.80 -1.72 16.97
N ASP A 781 -22.28 -2.63 16.13
CA ASP A 781 -23.69 -3.02 16.04
C ASP A 781 -23.96 -4.38 16.73
N ILE A 782 -25.15 -4.54 17.31
CA ILE A 782 -25.61 -5.78 17.97
C ILE A 782 -25.78 -6.96 16.99
N GLY A 783 -25.88 -6.72 15.68
CA GLY A 783 -25.87 -7.74 14.64
C GLY A 783 -24.53 -8.45 14.47
N TRP A 784 -23.48 -8.02 15.19
CA TRP A 784 -22.16 -8.64 15.20
C TRP A 784 -21.80 -9.16 16.59
N VAL A 785 -20.81 -10.05 16.66
CA VAL A 785 -20.36 -10.68 17.92
C VAL A 785 -19.79 -9.66 18.92
N VAL A 786 -19.20 -8.56 18.42
CA VAL A 786 -18.72 -7.45 19.23
C VAL A 786 -19.88 -6.81 19.99
N GLY A 787 -21.03 -6.59 19.34
CA GLY A 787 -22.21 -6.06 20.02
C GLY A 787 -22.80 -7.03 21.04
N HIS A 788 -22.84 -8.33 20.75
CA HIS A 788 -23.26 -9.33 21.74
C HIS A 788 -22.38 -9.32 22.98
N SER A 789 -21.07 -9.41 22.78
CA SER A 789 -20.11 -9.62 23.86
C SER A 789 -19.82 -8.33 24.62
N PHE A 790 -19.74 -7.19 23.93
CA PHE A 790 -19.21 -5.94 24.47
C PHE A 790 -20.16 -4.74 24.38
N ILE A 791 -21.41 -4.91 23.92
CA ILE A 791 -22.47 -3.92 24.13
C ILE A 791 -23.54 -4.49 25.07
N ILE A 792 -23.91 -5.75 24.87
CA ILE A 792 -24.98 -6.41 25.64
C ILE A 792 -24.42 -7.06 26.90
N TYR A 793 -23.69 -8.17 26.76
CA TYR A 793 -23.44 -9.09 27.87
C TYR A 793 -22.30 -8.66 28.80
N GLY A 794 -21.07 -8.53 28.30
CA GLY A 794 -19.88 -8.33 29.12
C GLY A 794 -19.98 -7.15 30.08
N PRO A 795 -20.28 -5.91 29.62
CA PRO A 795 -20.36 -4.75 30.49
C PRO A 795 -21.36 -4.91 31.62
N LEU A 796 -22.57 -5.41 31.33
CA LEU A 796 -23.60 -5.58 32.34
C LEU A 796 -23.33 -6.75 33.27
N ILE A 797 -22.75 -7.87 32.78
CA ILE A 797 -22.23 -8.93 33.67
C ILE A 797 -21.25 -8.32 34.67
N ARG A 798 -20.37 -7.41 34.25
CA ARG A 798 -19.40 -6.80 35.16
C ARG A 798 -20.00 -5.76 36.12
N GLY A 799 -21.26 -5.34 35.93
CA GLY A 799 -21.86 -4.24 36.67
C GLY A 799 -21.42 -2.86 36.18
N ALA A 800 -20.91 -2.74 34.95
CA ALA A 800 -20.47 -1.50 34.34
C ALA A 800 -21.62 -0.76 33.63
N THR A 801 -21.39 0.48 33.21
CA THR A 801 -22.30 1.23 32.34
C THR A 801 -21.87 1.04 30.88
N CYS A 802 -22.79 0.69 29.98
CA CYS A 802 -22.50 0.61 28.54
C CYS A 802 -23.15 1.77 27.77
N VAL A 803 -22.39 2.43 26.91
CA VAL A 803 -22.94 3.40 25.95
C VAL A 803 -23.55 2.64 24.76
N PHE A 804 -24.83 2.89 24.51
CA PHE A 804 -25.62 2.37 23.40
C PHE A 804 -25.78 3.48 22.36
N PHE A 805 -24.88 3.50 21.37
CA PHE A 805 -24.78 4.59 20.41
C PHE A 805 -25.53 4.27 19.11
N GLU A 806 -26.45 5.17 18.71
CA GLU A 806 -27.10 5.15 17.39
C GLU A 806 -26.55 6.29 16.53
N GLY A 807 -25.53 5.99 15.72
CA GLY A 807 -24.86 7.01 14.91
C GLY A 807 -23.73 6.47 14.06
N LYS A 808 -22.91 7.40 13.53
CA LYS A 808 -21.72 7.13 12.71
C LYS A 808 -20.56 7.98 13.23
N PRO A 809 -19.30 7.59 13.00
CA PRO A 809 -18.13 8.21 13.63
C PRO A 809 -17.83 9.65 13.19
N ILE A 810 -18.55 10.18 12.19
CA ILE A 810 -18.38 11.55 11.68
C ILE A 810 -19.69 12.36 11.68
N ILE A 811 -20.70 11.90 12.41
CA ILE A 811 -22.00 12.57 12.49
C ILE A 811 -22.26 12.99 13.95
N PRO A 812 -22.50 14.28 14.23
CA PRO A 812 -22.59 15.40 13.28
C PRO A 812 -21.25 15.86 12.69
N ASP A 813 -20.14 15.52 13.34
CA ASP A 813 -18.77 15.74 12.86
C ASP A 813 -17.82 14.64 13.40
N ALA A 814 -16.54 14.69 13.00
CA ALA A 814 -15.51 13.75 13.45
C ALA A 814 -15.12 13.88 14.94
N GLY A 815 -15.79 14.77 15.68
CA GLY A 815 -15.63 14.97 17.12
C GLY A 815 -16.59 14.14 17.98
N VAL A 816 -17.54 13.40 17.37
CA VAL A 816 -18.60 12.69 18.11
C VAL A 816 -18.08 11.67 19.12
N LEU A 817 -17.00 10.94 18.82
CA LEU A 817 -16.41 9.98 19.75
C LEU A 817 -15.88 10.70 21.01
N TRP A 818 -15.20 11.83 20.81
CA TRP A 818 -14.60 12.64 21.88
C TRP A 818 -15.67 13.32 22.74
N ARG A 819 -16.76 13.80 22.11
CA ARG A 819 -17.94 14.29 22.82
C ARG A 819 -18.52 13.23 23.75
N ILE A 820 -18.70 12.00 23.28
CA ILE A 820 -19.23 10.89 24.08
C ILE A 820 -18.30 10.58 25.26
N VAL A 821 -16.97 10.58 25.01
CA VAL A 821 -15.96 10.37 26.04
C VAL A 821 -16.08 11.44 27.14
N GLU A 822 -16.07 12.72 26.78
CA GLU A 822 -16.18 13.82 27.74
C GLU A 822 -17.51 13.79 28.50
N GLN A 823 -18.62 13.67 27.77
CA GLN A 823 -19.97 13.82 28.31
C GLN A 823 -20.34 12.71 29.29
N TYR A 824 -19.88 11.48 29.01
CA TYR A 824 -20.22 10.31 29.83
C TYR A 824 -19.06 9.78 30.66
N LYS A 825 -17.89 10.45 30.61
CA LYS A 825 -16.68 10.03 31.32
C LYS A 825 -16.31 8.58 31.00
N VAL A 826 -16.28 8.28 29.69
CA VAL A 826 -15.91 6.95 29.20
C VAL A 826 -14.48 6.63 29.62
N LYS A 827 -14.31 5.46 30.25
CA LYS A 827 -13.01 4.94 30.70
C LYS A 827 -12.27 4.21 29.58
N SER A 828 -12.99 3.45 28.76
CA SER A 828 -12.40 2.77 27.61
C SER A 828 -13.37 2.72 26.43
N ILE A 829 -12.82 2.92 25.23
CA ILE A 829 -13.54 2.86 23.96
C ILE A 829 -13.13 1.63 23.16
N TYR A 830 -14.08 0.99 22.50
CA TYR A 830 -13.84 -0.13 21.61
C TYR A 830 -14.43 0.14 20.22
N VAL A 831 -13.57 0.27 19.22
CA VAL A 831 -13.93 0.78 17.90
C VAL A 831 -13.22 0.00 16.79
N ALA A 832 -13.83 -0.07 15.61
CA ALA A 832 -13.16 -0.67 14.45
C ALA A 832 -12.11 0.30 13.86
N PRO A 833 -10.93 -0.19 13.43
CA PRO A 833 -9.95 0.61 12.71
C PRO A 833 -10.52 1.46 11.56
N THR A 834 -11.50 0.95 10.80
CA THR A 834 -12.18 1.71 9.73
C THR A 834 -12.84 2.98 10.25
N ALA A 835 -13.52 2.93 11.39
CA ALA A 835 -14.14 4.12 11.97
C ALA A 835 -13.08 5.16 12.37
N VAL A 836 -11.94 4.71 12.91
CA VAL A 836 -10.82 5.61 13.25
C VAL A 836 -10.20 6.22 11.99
N ARG A 837 -9.99 5.44 10.92
CA ARG A 837 -9.50 5.97 9.64
C ARG A 837 -10.42 7.02 9.05
N ILE A 838 -11.73 6.85 9.16
CA ILE A 838 -12.70 7.85 8.71
C ILE A 838 -12.57 9.15 9.55
N VAL A 839 -12.48 9.04 10.88
CA VAL A 839 -12.25 10.20 11.76
C VAL A 839 -10.92 10.90 11.42
N LYS A 840 -9.84 10.13 11.29
CA LYS A 840 -8.51 10.61 10.92
C LYS A 840 -8.51 11.32 9.57
N LYS A 841 -9.26 10.82 8.58
CA LYS A 841 -9.35 11.44 7.26
C LYS A 841 -9.98 12.82 7.33
N GLU A 842 -11.02 12.99 8.15
CA GLU A 842 -11.74 14.26 8.31
C GLU A 842 -11.00 15.24 9.26
N ASP A 843 -10.28 14.72 10.27
CA ASP A 843 -9.58 15.52 11.28
C ASP A 843 -8.15 15.00 11.53
N TYR A 844 -7.30 15.03 10.48
CA TYR A 844 -5.95 14.47 10.54
C TYR A 844 -5.08 15.15 11.61
N GLU A 845 -5.21 16.46 11.79
CA GLU A 845 -4.49 17.24 12.80
C GLU A 845 -5.06 17.12 14.22
N GLY A 846 -6.14 16.34 14.41
CA GLY A 846 -6.76 16.13 15.72
C GLY A 846 -7.23 17.43 16.37
N LEU A 847 -7.76 18.37 15.58
CA LEU A 847 -8.23 19.66 16.09
C LEU A 847 -9.53 19.51 16.87
N LEU A 848 -10.36 18.51 16.56
CA LEU A 848 -11.60 18.25 17.28
C LEU A 848 -11.36 17.55 18.62
N VAL A 849 -10.46 16.57 18.69
CA VAL A 849 -10.15 15.90 19.97
C VAL A 849 -9.63 16.88 21.02
N LYS A 850 -8.86 17.90 20.61
CA LYS A 850 -8.37 18.98 21.48
C LYS A 850 -9.48 19.86 22.08
N LYS A 851 -10.72 19.79 21.57
CA LYS A 851 -11.87 20.56 22.09
C LYS A 851 -12.58 19.88 23.25
N TYR A 852 -12.28 18.60 23.53
CA TYR A 852 -13.00 17.80 24.51
C TYR A 852 -12.05 17.32 25.61
N ASP A 853 -12.55 17.26 26.84
CA ASP A 853 -11.85 16.61 27.96
C ASP A 853 -11.92 15.08 27.84
N VAL A 854 -10.82 14.50 27.34
CA VAL A 854 -10.61 13.06 27.18
C VAL A 854 -9.78 12.43 28.32
N SER A 855 -9.64 13.12 29.46
CA SER A 855 -8.83 12.66 30.58
C SER A 855 -9.36 11.39 31.26
N SER A 856 -10.66 11.08 31.12
CA SER A 856 -11.23 9.83 31.65
C SER A 856 -10.81 8.60 30.87
N LEU A 857 -10.34 8.78 29.62
CA LEU A 857 -10.02 7.66 28.73
C LEU A 857 -8.66 7.06 29.10
N GLU A 858 -8.67 5.78 29.46
CA GLU A 858 -7.47 5.01 29.78
C GLU A 858 -7.12 3.98 28.69
N GLY A 859 -8.14 3.47 27.99
CA GLY A 859 -8.02 2.41 26.99
C GLY A 859 -8.67 2.74 25.65
N PHE A 860 -7.93 2.55 24.56
CA PHE A 860 -8.39 2.65 23.17
C PHE A 860 -8.23 1.31 22.48
N HIS A 861 -9.34 0.58 22.36
CA HIS A 861 -9.35 -0.79 21.86
C HIS A 861 -9.79 -0.83 20.39
N LEU A 862 -9.10 -1.67 19.60
CA LEU A 862 -9.35 -1.85 18.16
C LEU A 862 -9.81 -3.29 17.88
N VAL A 863 -10.80 -3.46 16.98
CA VAL A 863 -11.38 -4.78 16.69
C VAL A 863 -11.92 -4.93 15.26
N GLY A 864 -11.93 -6.17 14.80
CA GLY A 864 -12.72 -6.63 13.66
C GLY A 864 -11.96 -6.68 12.34
N GLU A 865 -10.79 -6.04 12.27
CA GLU A 865 -9.90 -6.01 11.12
C GLU A 865 -8.47 -5.68 11.57
N ARG A 866 -7.49 -5.91 10.68
CA ARG A 866 -6.11 -5.47 10.92
C ARG A 866 -6.07 -3.94 10.99
N CYS A 867 -5.45 -3.41 12.05
CA CYS A 867 -5.14 -2.00 12.12
C CYS A 867 -3.81 -1.69 11.44
N ASP A 868 -3.79 -0.74 10.52
CA ASP A 868 -2.57 -0.26 9.90
C ASP A 868 -1.70 0.54 10.90
N PRO A 869 -0.36 0.47 10.79
CA PRO A 869 0.53 1.17 11.71
C PRO A 869 0.28 2.67 11.80
N ASP A 870 -0.06 3.32 10.69
CA ASP A 870 -0.30 4.75 10.58
C ASP A 870 -1.53 5.20 11.41
N THR A 871 -2.57 4.38 11.48
CA THR A 871 -3.72 4.62 12.37
C THR A 871 -3.33 4.51 13.85
N ILE A 872 -2.53 3.52 14.23
CA ILE A 872 -2.04 3.36 15.62
C ILE A 872 -1.19 4.57 16.04
N TRP A 873 -0.25 4.99 15.18
CA TRP A 873 0.58 6.17 15.46
C TRP A 873 -0.25 7.46 15.54
N TRP A 874 -1.28 7.60 14.73
CA TRP A 874 -2.18 8.74 14.80
C TRP A 874 -2.96 8.80 16.11
N ILE A 875 -3.48 7.67 16.59
CA ILE A 875 -4.11 7.59 17.92
C ILE A 875 -3.11 8.01 18.99
N HIS A 876 -1.89 7.45 18.97
CA HIS A 876 -0.88 7.76 19.98
C HIS A 876 -0.44 9.23 19.97
N LYS A 877 -0.28 9.83 18.80
CA LYS A 877 0.07 11.26 18.64
C LYS A 877 -0.94 12.15 19.35
N HIS A 878 -2.24 11.85 19.22
CA HIS A 878 -3.30 12.71 19.74
C HIS A 878 -3.83 12.30 21.12
N LEU A 879 -3.56 11.07 21.55
CA LEU A 879 -3.94 10.50 22.84
C LEU A 879 -2.73 9.80 23.50
N PRO A 880 -1.65 10.53 23.82
CA PRO A 880 -0.39 9.94 24.29
C PRO A 880 -0.51 9.21 25.64
N HIS A 881 -1.51 9.58 26.45
CA HIS A 881 -1.79 8.96 27.76
C HIS A 881 -2.59 7.65 27.68
N VAL A 882 -3.17 7.33 26.53
CA VAL A 882 -4.12 6.23 26.37
C VAL A 882 -3.42 4.95 25.89
N ILE A 883 -3.76 3.82 26.50
CA ILE A 883 -3.25 2.51 26.09
C ILE A 883 -4.00 2.05 24.84
N ILE A 884 -3.27 1.82 23.76
CA ILE A 884 -3.82 1.34 22.49
C ILE A 884 -3.71 -0.18 22.46
N ASN A 885 -4.85 -0.84 22.31
CA ASN A 885 -4.94 -2.29 22.36
C ASN A 885 -5.63 -2.83 21.11
N ASP A 886 -4.84 -3.33 20.17
CA ASP A 886 -5.37 -4.07 19.02
C ASP A 886 -5.73 -5.50 19.43
N THR A 887 -6.98 -5.90 19.15
CA THR A 887 -7.53 -7.18 19.60
C THR A 887 -7.92 -8.05 18.42
N TRP A 888 -7.45 -9.30 18.41
CA TRP A 888 -7.83 -10.28 17.40
C TRP A 888 -8.67 -11.40 17.98
N TRP A 889 -9.82 -11.65 17.36
CA TRP A 889 -10.76 -12.71 17.67
C TRP A 889 -11.86 -12.81 16.62
N GLN A 890 -12.76 -13.78 16.79
CA GLN A 890 -13.74 -14.17 15.78
C GLN A 890 -15.12 -14.41 16.40
N THR A 891 -16.15 -14.48 15.55
CA THR A 891 -17.50 -14.85 15.98
C THR A 891 -17.51 -16.21 16.68
N GLU A 892 -16.66 -17.14 16.26
CA GLU A 892 -16.53 -18.49 16.82
C GLU A 892 -15.96 -18.47 18.25
N THR A 893 -15.01 -17.59 18.56
CA THR A 893 -14.33 -17.55 19.87
C THR A 893 -15.09 -16.76 20.92
N GLY A 894 -15.84 -15.73 20.51
CA GLY A 894 -16.70 -14.95 21.41
C GLY A 894 -15.98 -13.90 22.26
N TRP A 895 -14.65 -13.96 22.37
CA TRP A 895 -13.84 -12.96 23.05
C TRP A 895 -12.39 -12.93 22.50
N PRO A 896 -11.58 -11.87 22.80
CA PRO A 896 -10.22 -11.70 22.29
C PRO A 896 -9.32 -12.92 22.49
N ILE A 897 -8.70 -13.40 21.41
CA ILE A 897 -7.72 -14.49 21.42
C ILE A 897 -6.33 -13.93 21.74
N SER A 898 -5.99 -12.79 21.14
CA SER A 898 -4.74 -12.07 21.36
C SER A 898 -5.02 -10.58 21.51
N CYS A 899 -4.41 -9.99 22.54
CA CYS A 899 -4.58 -8.59 22.90
C CYS A 899 -3.53 -8.15 23.93
N ASN A 900 -3.58 -6.88 24.31
CA ASN A 900 -2.93 -6.33 25.49
C ASN A 900 -3.85 -6.40 26.73
N TYR A 901 -3.29 -6.31 27.93
CA TYR A 901 -4.02 -6.49 29.21
C TYR A 901 -3.90 -5.23 30.05
N LEU A 902 -5.00 -4.49 30.19
CA LEU A 902 -4.97 -3.18 30.88
C LEU A 902 -5.13 -3.32 32.39
N ASN A 903 -5.53 -4.48 32.90
CA ASN A 903 -5.65 -4.70 34.35
C ASN A 903 -4.25 -4.79 34.99
N LYS A 904 -3.77 -3.65 35.48
CA LYS A 904 -2.47 -3.54 36.15
C LYS A 904 -2.41 -4.30 37.48
N ASP A 905 -3.54 -4.58 38.13
CA ASP A 905 -3.52 -5.32 39.40
C ASP A 905 -3.09 -6.79 39.17
N ASP A 906 -3.62 -7.42 38.12
CA ASP A 906 -3.35 -8.83 37.82
C ASP A 906 -2.10 -9.02 36.94
N PHE A 907 -1.90 -8.14 35.94
CA PHE A 907 -0.79 -8.29 34.97
C PHE A 907 0.43 -7.44 35.29
N LYS A 908 0.36 -6.54 36.28
CA LYS A 908 1.41 -5.59 36.74
C LYS A 908 1.93 -4.58 35.74
N THR A 909 2.10 -4.97 34.48
CA THR A 909 2.58 -4.14 33.38
C THR A 909 1.75 -4.38 32.14
N VAL A 910 1.69 -3.33 31.32
CA VAL A 910 1.02 -3.33 30.02
C VAL A 910 2.10 -3.55 28.95
N PHE A 911 1.86 -4.41 27.97
CA PHE A 911 2.86 -4.63 26.92
C PHE A 911 3.04 -3.36 26.08
N PRO A 912 4.26 -3.02 25.64
CA PRO A 912 4.45 -1.97 24.65
C PRO A 912 3.65 -2.29 23.38
N THR A 913 2.92 -1.31 22.85
CA THR A 913 2.12 -1.52 21.64
C THR A 913 3.04 -1.50 20.43
N LEU A 914 3.09 -2.60 19.69
CA LEU A 914 3.82 -2.73 18.43
C LEU A 914 2.83 -2.55 17.28
N PRO A 915 2.88 -1.44 16.52
CA PRO A 915 1.98 -1.23 15.40
C PRO A 915 2.04 -2.39 14.39
N GLY A 916 0.88 -2.93 14.01
CA GLY A 916 0.76 -4.11 13.15
C GLY A 916 0.83 -5.46 13.88
N SER A 917 0.86 -5.47 15.22
CA SER A 917 0.70 -6.67 16.05
C SER A 917 -0.56 -6.58 16.93
N VAL A 918 -1.15 -7.73 17.22
CA VAL A 918 -2.26 -7.91 18.17
C VAL A 918 -1.74 -8.35 19.55
N THR A 919 -0.49 -7.99 19.86
CA THR A 919 0.21 -8.29 21.12
C THR A 919 0.31 -9.81 21.36
N ARG A 920 -0.18 -10.33 22.49
CA ARG A 920 0.10 -11.71 22.91
C ARG A 920 -1.19 -12.48 23.22
N PRO A 921 -1.22 -13.81 23.06
CA PRO A 921 -2.40 -14.64 23.33
C PRO A 921 -2.91 -14.53 24.76
N ALA A 922 -4.23 -14.57 24.94
CA ALA A 922 -4.85 -14.54 26.26
C ALA A 922 -4.73 -15.90 26.99
N PRO A 923 -4.57 -15.89 28.33
CA PRO A 923 -4.56 -17.12 29.12
C PRO A 923 -5.75 -18.03 28.78
N GLY A 924 -5.44 -19.28 28.45
CA GLY A 924 -6.41 -20.28 28.01
C GLY A 924 -6.48 -20.49 26.49
N TYR A 925 -5.90 -19.62 25.67
CA TYR A 925 -5.68 -19.86 24.23
C TYR A 925 -4.24 -20.30 23.96
N ASP A 926 -4.04 -21.57 23.60
CA ASP A 926 -2.73 -22.06 23.15
C ASP A 926 -2.55 -21.83 21.65
N VAL A 927 -2.09 -20.64 21.27
CA VAL A 927 -1.92 -20.25 19.86
C VAL A 927 -0.61 -20.83 19.31
N ARG A 928 -0.69 -21.51 18.18
CA ARG A 928 0.43 -22.06 17.42
C ARG A 928 0.38 -21.61 15.96
N ILE A 929 1.56 -21.52 15.36
CA ILE A 929 1.71 -21.38 13.92
C ILE A 929 1.99 -22.76 13.36
N VAL A 930 1.21 -23.21 12.38
CA VAL A 930 1.38 -24.52 11.74
C VAL A 930 1.61 -24.38 10.24
N ASP A 931 2.44 -25.25 9.69
CA ASP A 931 2.70 -25.33 8.25
C ASP A 931 1.56 -26.03 7.49
N ASP A 932 1.73 -26.20 6.17
CA ASP A 932 0.73 -26.87 5.32
C ASP A 932 0.67 -28.39 5.53
N GLN A 933 1.67 -28.97 6.18
CA GLN A 933 1.69 -30.37 6.59
C GLN A 933 1.16 -30.56 8.02
N ASN A 934 0.61 -29.50 8.63
CA ASN A 934 0.10 -29.47 10.00
C ASN A 934 1.17 -29.71 11.08
N HIS A 935 2.44 -29.44 10.79
CA HIS A 935 3.48 -29.41 11.80
C HIS A 935 3.60 -28.01 12.41
N GLU A 936 3.85 -27.96 13.71
CA GLU A 936 4.14 -26.71 14.40
C GLU A 936 5.44 -26.08 13.86
N VAL A 937 5.35 -24.82 13.49
CA VAL A 937 6.47 -23.99 13.07
C VAL A 937 7.20 -23.49 14.31
N LYS A 938 8.46 -23.91 14.45
CA LYS A 938 9.28 -23.60 15.65
C LYS A 938 10.10 -22.32 15.51
N GLU A 939 10.41 -21.93 14.28
CA GLU A 939 11.24 -20.75 14.01
C GLU A 939 10.37 -19.48 14.10
N PRO A 940 10.74 -18.50 14.95
CA PRO A 940 10.05 -17.21 15.02
C PRO A 940 10.03 -16.50 13.66
N ASN A 941 9.11 -15.56 13.48
CA ASN A 941 8.95 -14.77 12.26
C ASN A 941 8.61 -15.59 11.00
N THR A 942 8.20 -16.84 11.15
CA THR A 942 7.80 -17.70 10.03
C THR A 942 6.28 -17.67 9.85
N LEU A 943 5.82 -17.37 8.63
CA LEU A 943 4.40 -17.32 8.29
C LEU A 943 3.81 -18.74 8.22
N GLY A 944 2.64 -18.94 8.84
CA GLY A 944 1.88 -20.18 8.74
C GLY A 944 0.39 -19.99 9.06
N LYS A 945 -0.36 -21.09 9.13
CA LYS A 945 -1.76 -21.09 9.58
C LYS A 945 -1.78 -20.82 11.08
N VAL A 946 -2.63 -19.91 11.54
CA VAL A 946 -2.84 -19.70 12.97
C VAL A 946 -3.83 -20.75 13.47
N ALA A 947 -3.36 -21.65 14.32
CA ALA A 947 -4.14 -22.73 14.89
C ALA A 947 -4.13 -22.62 16.42
N ILE A 948 -5.19 -23.07 17.08
CA ILE A 948 -5.31 -23.01 18.54
C ILE A 948 -5.51 -24.42 19.07
N LYS A 949 -4.66 -24.87 19.99
CA LYS A 949 -4.72 -26.23 20.52
C LYS A 949 -6.02 -26.44 21.30
N LEU A 950 -6.64 -27.60 21.12
CA LEU A 950 -7.80 -28.01 21.91
C LEU A 950 -7.37 -28.50 23.31
N PRO A 951 -8.22 -28.32 24.34
CA PRO A 951 -9.55 -27.71 24.29
C PRO A 951 -9.50 -26.17 24.29
N MET A 952 -10.45 -25.56 23.56
CA MET A 952 -10.66 -24.10 23.59
C MET A 952 -11.19 -23.64 24.96
N PRO A 953 -10.88 -22.40 25.39
CA PRO A 953 -11.36 -21.89 26.66
C PRO A 953 -12.89 -21.67 26.66
N PRO A 954 -13.52 -21.41 27.83
CA PRO A 954 -14.95 -21.13 27.92
C PRO A 954 -15.41 -20.04 26.96
N SER A 955 -16.69 -20.09 26.59
CA SER A 955 -17.32 -19.24 25.57
C SER A 955 -16.92 -19.57 24.13
N PHE A 956 -16.05 -20.53 23.84
CA PHE A 956 -15.89 -21.04 22.47
C PHE A 956 -17.19 -21.67 21.94
N MET A 957 -17.43 -21.58 20.62
CA MET A 957 -18.69 -22.05 20.03
C MET A 957 -18.95 -23.54 20.33
N LEU A 958 -20.21 -23.89 20.59
CA LEU A 958 -20.58 -25.28 20.85
C LEU A 958 -20.57 -26.12 19.59
N THR A 959 -21.08 -25.54 18.50
CA THR A 959 -21.29 -26.14 17.18
C THR A 959 -21.82 -25.09 16.19
N LEU A 960 -22.09 -25.51 14.95
CA LEU A 960 -22.98 -24.82 14.01
C LEU A 960 -24.43 -25.31 14.23
N TRP A 961 -25.39 -24.41 14.11
CA TRP A 961 -26.80 -24.68 14.39
C TRP A 961 -27.30 -25.91 13.63
N GLY A 962 -27.71 -26.93 14.39
CA GLY A 962 -28.20 -28.21 13.87
C GLY A 962 -27.19 -29.03 13.06
N ASN A 963 -25.88 -28.76 13.15
CA ASN A 963 -24.88 -29.38 12.25
C ASN A 963 -23.48 -29.51 12.89
N ASP A 964 -23.33 -30.51 13.78
CA ASP A 964 -22.06 -30.85 14.43
C ASP A 964 -21.00 -31.32 13.43
N GLU A 965 -21.40 -32.09 12.41
CA GLU A 965 -20.49 -32.60 11.38
C GLU A 965 -19.85 -31.47 10.58
N ALA A 966 -20.63 -30.46 10.15
CA ALA A 966 -20.08 -29.32 9.42
C ALA A 966 -19.15 -28.48 10.29
N PHE A 967 -19.41 -28.37 11.60
CA PHE A 967 -18.51 -27.74 12.54
C PHE A 967 -17.15 -28.49 12.61
N ILE A 968 -17.20 -29.81 12.84
CA ILE A 968 -15.99 -30.65 12.92
C ILE A 968 -15.20 -30.60 11.62
N GLN A 969 -15.86 -30.77 10.48
CA GLN A 969 -15.23 -30.74 9.16
C GLN A 969 -14.55 -29.41 8.89
N LYS A 970 -15.24 -28.29 9.17
CA LYS A 970 -14.74 -26.96 8.83
C LYS A 970 -13.59 -26.50 9.74
N TYR A 971 -13.69 -26.74 11.05
CA TYR A 971 -12.81 -26.07 12.01
C TYR A 971 -11.83 -27.01 12.73
N LEU A 972 -12.07 -28.32 12.72
CA LEU A 972 -11.33 -29.27 13.57
C LEU A 972 -10.66 -30.41 12.78
N SER A 973 -10.96 -30.55 11.49
CA SER A 973 -10.47 -31.66 10.66
C SER A 973 -9.19 -31.32 9.88
N ASP A 974 -9.01 -30.06 9.47
CA ASP A 974 -7.82 -29.64 8.69
C ASP A 974 -6.52 -29.82 9.49
N THR A 975 -6.53 -29.49 10.78
CA THR A 975 -5.40 -29.66 11.70
C THR A 975 -5.88 -30.43 12.94
N PRO A 976 -5.83 -31.77 12.94
CA PRO A 976 -6.34 -32.58 14.05
C PRO A 976 -5.73 -32.19 15.40
N GLY A 977 -6.57 -32.04 16.42
CA GLY A 977 -6.16 -31.58 17.75
C GLY A 977 -6.13 -30.05 17.91
N PHE A 978 -6.41 -29.29 16.84
CA PHE A 978 -6.47 -27.84 16.85
C PHE A 978 -7.81 -27.32 16.31
N TYR A 979 -8.18 -26.13 16.75
CA TYR A 979 -9.11 -25.24 16.07
C TYR A 979 -8.36 -24.46 14.98
N THR A 980 -8.79 -24.58 13.72
CA THR A 980 -8.26 -23.78 12.62
C THR A 980 -9.03 -22.47 12.51
N THR A 981 -8.33 -21.37 12.75
CA THR A 981 -8.93 -20.02 12.76
C THR A 981 -9.33 -19.55 11.36
N GLY A 982 -8.71 -20.10 10.32
CA GLY A 982 -8.81 -19.58 8.96
C GLY A 982 -8.04 -18.27 8.73
N ASP A 983 -7.20 -17.86 9.69
CA ASP A 983 -6.27 -16.74 9.57
C ASP A 983 -4.82 -17.27 9.45
N ALA A 984 -3.97 -16.52 8.76
CA ALA A 984 -2.55 -16.78 8.58
C ALA A 984 -1.73 -15.66 9.24
N GLY A 985 -0.64 -16.04 9.90
CA GLY A 985 0.13 -15.14 10.74
C GLY A 985 1.48 -15.72 11.15
N LEU A 986 2.18 -14.96 11.96
CA LEU A 986 3.46 -15.35 12.56
C LEU A 986 3.53 -14.89 14.01
N ILE A 987 4.39 -15.54 14.79
CA ILE A 987 4.78 -15.11 16.12
C ILE A 987 6.24 -14.65 16.02
N ASP A 988 6.53 -13.44 16.47
CA ASP A 988 7.88 -12.88 16.43
C ASP A 988 8.78 -13.44 17.55
N ASP A 989 10.04 -13.03 17.55
CA ASP A 989 11.06 -13.44 18.54
C ASP A 989 10.75 -12.95 19.97
N LYS A 990 9.84 -11.99 20.11
CA LYS A 990 9.33 -11.48 21.38
C LYS A 990 7.94 -12.01 21.72
N GLY A 991 7.44 -13.01 20.99
CA GLY A 991 6.15 -13.64 21.25
C GLY A 991 4.94 -12.80 20.83
N TYR A 992 5.13 -11.68 20.11
CA TYR A 992 4.02 -10.89 19.55
C TYR A 992 3.41 -11.63 18.36
N LEU A 993 2.09 -11.76 18.37
CA LEU A 993 1.32 -12.34 17.29
C LEU A 993 1.01 -11.28 16.24
N HIS A 994 1.22 -11.63 14.97
CA HIS A 994 0.90 -10.80 13.84
C HIS A 994 -0.06 -11.54 12.90
N ILE A 995 -1.26 -10.99 12.74
CA ILE A 995 -2.28 -11.52 11.82
C ILE A 995 -2.11 -10.83 10.47
N MET A 996 -1.79 -11.61 9.44
CA MET A 996 -1.40 -11.08 8.13
C MET A 996 -2.57 -11.08 7.14
N THR A 997 -3.24 -12.21 6.99
CA THR A 997 -4.36 -12.36 6.05
C THR A 997 -5.22 -13.57 6.42
N ARG A 998 -6.32 -13.83 5.71
CA ARG A 998 -7.08 -15.09 5.77
C ARG A 998 -6.31 -16.19 5.06
N VAL A 999 -6.37 -17.43 5.56
CA VAL A 999 -5.79 -18.60 4.88
C VAL A 999 -6.36 -18.75 3.46
N ASP A 1000 -7.67 -18.53 3.27
CA ASP A 1000 -8.31 -18.58 1.95
C ASP A 1000 -7.83 -17.46 1.00
N ASP A 1001 -7.39 -16.34 1.59
CA ASP A 1001 -6.82 -15.19 0.89
C ASP A 1001 -5.28 -15.26 0.85
N VAL A 1002 -4.65 -16.34 1.35
CA VAL A 1002 -3.23 -16.61 1.11
C VAL A 1002 -3.10 -17.14 -0.30
N ILE A 1003 -2.26 -16.49 -1.10
CA ILE A 1003 -1.93 -16.92 -2.44
C ILE A 1003 -0.72 -17.83 -2.33
N ASN A 1004 -0.81 -19.06 -2.83
CA ASN A 1004 0.33 -19.97 -2.89
C ASN A 1004 0.89 -19.98 -4.31
N THR A 1005 1.99 -19.24 -4.51
CA THR A 1005 2.68 -19.13 -5.80
C THR A 1005 4.00 -19.90 -5.74
N ALA A 1006 4.13 -20.94 -6.57
CA ALA A 1006 5.32 -21.78 -6.68
C ALA A 1006 5.81 -22.36 -5.33
N GLY A 1007 4.87 -22.68 -4.43
CA GLY A 1007 5.16 -23.20 -3.08
C GLY A 1007 5.40 -22.12 -2.02
N HIS A 1008 5.33 -20.84 -2.36
CA HIS A 1008 5.49 -19.73 -1.42
C HIS A 1008 4.14 -19.10 -1.07
N ARG A 1009 3.90 -18.96 0.24
CA ARG A 1009 2.67 -18.34 0.78
C ARG A 1009 2.81 -16.83 0.80
N LEU A 1010 1.94 -16.16 0.07
CA LEU A 1010 1.89 -14.71 -0.06
C LEU A 1010 0.64 -14.16 0.63
N SER A 1011 0.82 -13.15 1.47
CA SER A 1011 -0.28 -12.41 2.08
C SER A 1011 -0.83 -11.40 1.08
N THR A 1012 -2.09 -11.57 0.68
CA THR A 1012 -2.84 -10.57 -0.11
C THR A 1012 -2.86 -9.20 0.56
N GLY A 1013 -3.07 -9.14 1.88
CA GLY A 1013 -3.06 -7.89 2.63
C GLY A 1013 -1.72 -7.15 2.56
N ARG A 1014 -0.59 -7.88 2.57
CA ARG A 1014 0.74 -7.27 2.42
C ARG A 1014 0.94 -6.74 0.99
N LEU A 1015 0.44 -7.44 -0.02
CA LEU A 1015 0.50 -6.98 -1.41
C LEU A 1015 -0.35 -5.73 -1.62
N GLU A 1016 -1.57 -5.71 -1.10
CA GLU A 1016 -2.48 -4.56 -1.18
C GLU A 1016 -1.91 -3.34 -0.46
N GLU A 1017 -1.29 -3.51 0.72
CA GLU A 1017 -0.62 -2.43 1.46
C GLU A 1017 0.44 -1.74 0.59
N VAL A 1018 1.28 -2.53 -0.09
CA VAL A 1018 2.32 -2.01 -0.99
C VAL A 1018 1.74 -1.38 -2.25
N ILE A 1019 0.69 -1.97 -2.83
CA ILE A 1019 0.05 -1.43 -4.04
C ILE A 1019 -0.67 -0.10 -3.72
N ASN A 1020 -1.32 -0.01 -2.55
CA ASN A 1020 -2.05 1.19 -2.13
C ASN A 1020 -1.11 2.35 -1.76
N ASP A 1021 0.14 2.07 -1.45
CA ASP A 1021 1.19 3.08 -1.23
C ASP A 1021 1.67 3.74 -2.54
N HIS A 1022 1.27 3.21 -3.71
CA HIS A 1022 1.57 3.85 -4.99
C HIS A 1022 0.77 5.16 -5.18
N SER A 1023 1.44 6.24 -5.61
CA SER A 1023 0.86 7.59 -5.67
C SER A 1023 -0.44 7.66 -6.47
N SER A 1024 -0.53 6.93 -7.58
CA SER A 1024 -1.71 6.87 -8.46
C SER A 1024 -2.84 5.96 -7.98
N VAL A 1025 -2.62 5.11 -6.97
CA VAL A 1025 -3.60 4.09 -6.51
C VAL A 1025 -4.43 4.63 -5.35
N ALA A 1026 -5.74 4.51 -5.44
CA ALA A 1026 -6.68 4.86 -4.38
C ALA A 1026 -6.99 3.66 -3.47
N GLU A 1027 -7.22 2.49 -4.07
CA GLU A 1027 -7.54 1.25 -3.37
C GLU A 1027 -7.23 0.05 -4.28
N SER A 1028 -6.94 -1.10 -3.69
CA SER A 1028 -6.70 -2.34 -4.43
C SER A 1028 -7.25 -3.57 -3.72
N ALA A 1029 -7.45 -4.64 -4.50
CA ALA A 1029 -7.76 -5.98 -4.00
C ALA A 1029 -6.91 -7.01 -4.76
N VAL A 1030 -6.21 -7.87 -4.04
CA VAL A 1030 -5.36 -8.91 -4.65
C VAL A 1030 -6.01 -10.28 -4.45
N VAL A 1031 -6.07 -11.06 -5.53
CA VAL A 1031 -6.61 -12.44 -5.51
C VAL A 1031 -5.70 -13.40 -6.28
N GLY A 1032 -5.78 -14.68 -5.96
CA GLY A 1032 -5.06 -15.73 -6.68
C GLY A 1032 -5.79 -16.16 -7.95
N HIS A 1033 -5.13 -16.06 -9.10
CA HIS A 1033 -5.56 -16.65 -10.37
C HIS A 1033 -4.80 -17.96 -10.60
N PHE A 1034 -5.52 -19.04 -10.90
CA PHE A 1034 -4.92 -20.36 -11.06
C PHE A 1034 -4.05 -20.44 -12.32
N ASP A 1035 -2.83 -20.94 -12.16
CA ASP A 1035 -1.86 -21.25 -13.20
C ASP A 1035 -1.37 -22.70 -13.04
N GLU A 1036 -1.33 -23.47 -14.12
CA GLU A 1036 -1.02 -24.90 -14.09
C GLU A 1036 0.38 -25.23 -13.54
N VAL A 1037 1.35 -24.30 -13.67
CA VAL A 1037 2.74 -24.52 -13.29
C VAL A 1037 3.04 -23.90 -11.92
N ARG A 1038 2.53 -22.70 -11.67
CA ARG A 1038 2.85 -21.92 -10.47
C ARG A 1038 1.80 -22.02 -9.37
N GLY A 1039 0.67 -22.70 -9.57
CA GLY A 1039 -0.44 -22.69 -8.62
C GLY A 1039 -1.17 -21.35 -8.67
N ASP A 1040 -1.51 -20.77 -7.52
CA ASP A 1040 -2.20 -19.47 -7.50
C ASP A 1040 -1.20 -18.33 -7.73
N CYS A 1041 -1.39 -17.54 -8.79
CA CYS A 1041 -0.60 -16.36 -9.12
C CYS A 1041 -1.34 -15.07 -8.73
N PRO A 1042 -0.69 -14.07 -8.11
CA PRO A 1042 -1.39 -12.89 -7.62
C PRO A 1042 -1.80 -11.95 -8.77
N VAL A 1043 -3.08 -11.62 -8.83
CA VAL A 1043 -3.66 -10.61 -9.74
C VAL A 1043 -4.28 -9.50 -8.90
N ALA A 1044 -3.94 -8.25 -9.22
CA ALA A 1044 -4.41 -7.07 -8.51
C ALA A 1044 -5.55 -6.38 -9.26
N PHE A 1045 -6.64 -6.09 -8.58
CA PHE A 1045 -7.71 -5.21 -9.04
C PHE A 1045 -7.48 -3.83 -8.43
N VAL A 1046 -7.30 -2.80 -9.24
CA VAL A 1046 -6.82 -1.49 -8.81
C VAL A 1046 -7.81 -0.38 -9.18
N ILE A 1047 -8.13 0.45 -8.20
CA ILE A 1047 -8.83 1.73 -8.38
C ILE A 1047 -7.77 2.85 -8.34
N LEU A 1048 -7.77 3.71 -9.35
CA LEU A 1048 -6.86 4.85 -9.43
C LEU A 1048 -7.47 6.11 -8.80
N LYS A 1049 -6.63 7.04 -8.36
CA LYS A 1049 -7.05 8.38 -7.94
C LYS A 1049 -7.42 9.20 -9.18
N GLY A 1050 -8.62 9.79 -9.22
CA GLY A 1050 -9.10 10.61 -10.35
C GLY A 1050 -10.60 10.44 -10.64
N SER A 1051 -11.11 11.09 -11.69
CA SER A 1051 -12.49 10.90 -12.16
C SER A 1051 -12.64 9.59 -12.96
N ASN A 1052 -13.84 9.01 -12.98
CA ASN A 1052 -14.11 7.77 -13.73
C ASN A 1052 -13.84 7.92 -15.24
N GLU A 1053 -14.05 9.11 -15.82
CA GLU A 1053 -13.72 9.41 -17.22
C GLU A 1053 -12.22 9.28 -17.53
N TYR A 1054 -11.35 9.62 -16.56
CA TYR A 1054 -9.91 9.45 -16.71
C TYR A 1054 -9.51 7.97 -16.72
N ILE A 1055 -10.16 7.14 -15.89
CA ILE A 1055 -9.90 5.70 -15.80
C ILE A 1055 -10.39 4.97 -17.06
N GLU A 1056 -11.55 5.34 -17.59
CA GLU A 1056 -12.10 4.79 -18.84
C GLU A 1056 -11.33 5.23 -20.09
N GLY A 1057 -10.65 6.39 -20.03
CA GLY A 1057 -9.83 6.94 -21.11
C GLY A 1057 -8.38 6.44 -21.18
N LEU A 1058 -7.94 5.58 -20.24
CA LEU A 1058 -6.57 5.05 -20.24
C LEU A 1058 -6.28 4.23 -21.50
N THR A 1059 -5.21 4.57 -22.21
CA THR A 1059 -4.76 3.78 -23.36
C THR A 1059 -4.13 2.46 -22.90
N ALA A 1060 -4.03 1.47 -23.80
CA ALA A 1060 -3.32 0.23 -23.51
C ALA A 1060 -1.85 0.45 -23.09
N THR A 1061 -1.23 1.51 -23.60
CA THR A 1061 0.13 1.93 -23.25
C THR A 1061 0.20 2.46 -21.81
N ASP A 1062 -0.79 3.25 -21.38
CA ASP A 1062 -0.84 3.80 -20.01
C ASP A 1062 -1.07 2.68 -18.98
N GLN A 1063 -1.96 1.74 -19.29
CA GLN A 1063 -2.22 0.58 -18.44
C GLN A 1063 -0.98 -0.32 -18.30
N ALA A 1064 -0.24 -0.53 -19.39
CA ALA A 1064 1.00 -1.29 -19.36
C ALA A 1064 2.10 -0.61 -18.53
N LYS A 1065 2.19 0.73 -18.61
CA LYS A 1065 3.11 1.54 -17.80
C LYS A 1065 2.77 1.43 -16.31
N LEU A 1066 1.51 1.69 -15.93
CA LEU A 1066 1.05 1.59 -14.54
C LEU A 1066 1.20 0.17 -13.98
N PHE A 1067 0.91 -0.87 -14.78
CA PHE A 1067 1.17 -2.25 -14.37
C PHE A 1067 2.63 -2.47 -14.01
N LYS A 1068 3.56 -1.97 -14.85
CA LYS A 1068 5.00 -2.10 -14.62
C LYS A 1068 5.42 -1.40 -13.32
N GLU A 1069 4.99 -0.16 -13.11
CA GLU A 1069 5.29 0.63 -11.90
C GLU A 1069 4.77 -0.06 -10.62
N ILE A 1070 3.51 -0.51 -10.63
CA ILE A 1070 2.90 -1.20 -9.49
C ILE A 1070 3.61 -2.53 -9.19
N ASN A 1071 3.94 -3.30 -10.23
CA ASN A 1071 4.60 -4.60 -10.07
C ASN A 1071 6.07 -4.45 -9.62
N GLU A 1072 6.77 -3.40 -10.07
CA GLU A 1072 8.12 -3.05 -9.59
C GLU A 1072 8.11 -2.67 -8.11
N LYS A 1073 7.12 -1.88 -7.68
CA LYS A 1073 6.94 -1.54 -6.26
C LYS A 1073 6.67 -2.79 -5.41
N VAL A 1074 5.78 -3.68 -5.85
CA VAL A 1074 5.56 -4.99 -5.18
C VAL A 1074 6.83 -5.82 -5.12
N ARG A 1075 7.61 -5.85 -6.20
CA ARG A 1075 8.89 -6.57 -6.25
C ARG A 1075 9.92 -5.98 -5.31
N HIS A 1076 9.96 -4.66 -5.11
CA HIS A 1076 10.86 -3.98 -4.20
C HIS A 1076 10.48 -4.21 -2.72
N ASP A 1077 9.22 -3.96 -2.36
CA ASP A 1077 8.76 -3.90 -0.96
C ASP A 1077 8.31 -5.26 -0.38
N VAL A 1078 8.01 -6.25 -1.23
CA VAL A 1078 7.63 -7.62 -0.83
C VAL A 1078 8.65 -8.66 -1.32
N GLY A 1079 9.12 -8.52 -2.55
CA GLY A 1079 10.18 -9.35 -3.11
C GLY A 1079 9.81 -10.01 -4.46
N PRO A 1080 10.80 -10.56 -5.19
CA PRO A 1080 10.60 -11.10 -6.55
C PRO A 1080 9.59 -12.24 -6.66
N ILE A 1081 9.41 -13.01 -5.58
CA ILE A 1081 8.46 -14.13 -5.53
C ILE A 1081 7.00 -13.67 -5.50
N ALA A 1082 6.75 -12.42 -5.11
CA ALA A 1082 5.42 -11.82 -4.99
C ALA A 1082 4.96 -11.09 -6.26
N ARG A 1083 5.66 -11.29 -7.38
CA ARG A 1083 5.37 -10.67 -8.67
C ARG A 1083 3.90 -10.88 -9.07
N LEU A 1084 3.23 -9.77 -9.36
CA LEU A 1084 1.89 -9.76 -9.92
C LEU A 1084 1.89 -10.35 -11.33
N GLU A 1085 0.94 -11.24 -11.56
CA GLU A 1085 0.59 -11.82 -12.86
C GLU A 1085 -0.11 -10.78 -13.75
N GLY A 1086 -0.88 -9.88 -13.14
CA GLY A 1086 -1.57 -8.81 -13.84
C GLY A 1086 -2.14 -7.77 -12.88
N VAL A 1087 -2.38 -6.58 -13.42
CA VAL A 1087 -3.19 -5.53 -12.79
C VAL A 1087 -4.39 -5.25 -13.67
N ILE A 1088 -5.58 -5.28 -13.09
CA ILE A 1088 -6.87 -5.04 -13.73
C ILE A 1088 -7.43 -3.75 -13.15
N PHE A 1089 -7.54 -2.71 -13.98
CA PHE A 1089 -8.07 -1.42 -13.56
C PHE A 1089 -9.59 -1.44 -13.56
N VAL A 1090 -10.18 -1.07 -12.42
CA VAL A 1090 -11.63 -1.07 -12.19
C VAL A 1090 -12.07 0.24 -11.57
N THR A 1091 -13.32 0.62 -11.78
CA THR A 1091 -13.87 1.88 -11.24
C THR A 1091 -14.36 1.73 -9.80
N LYS A 1092 -14.75 0.51 -9.40
CA LYS A 1092 -15.15 0.16 -8.03
C LYS A 1092 -14.78 -1.29 -7.70
N LEU A 1093 -14.57 -1.55 -6.42
CA LEU A 1093 -14.41 -2.90 -5.88
C LEU A 1093 -15.70 -3.37 -5.20
N PRO A 1094 -16.09 -4.65 -5.33
CA PRO A 1094 -17.31 -5.16 -4.72
C PRO A 1094 -17.12 -5.26 -3.21
N LYS A 1095 -17.91 -4.48 -2.46
CA LYS A 1095 -17.84 -4.40 -0.99
C LYS A 1095 -19.16 -4.82 -0.34
N THR A 1096 -19.08 -5.37 0.87
CA THR A 1096 -20.25 -5.52 1.75
C THR A 1096 -20.68 -4.17 2.31
N ARG A 1097 -21.90 -4.07 2.85
CA ARG A 1097 -22.37 -2.86 3.57
C ARG A 1097 -21.50 -2.46 4.78
N SER A 1098 -20.65 -3.36 5.27
CA SER A 1098 -19.64 -3.10 6.31
C SER A 1098 -18.26 -2.68 5.76
N GLY A 1099 -18.12 -2.46 4.45
CA GLY A 1099 -16.87 -2.02 3.80
C GLY A 1099 -15.89 -3.15 3.45
N LYS A 1100 -16.19 -4.41 3.76
CA LYS A 1100 -15.30 -5.55 3.44
C LYS A 1100 -15.32 -5.85 1.95
N ILE A 1101 -14.14 -5.92 1.32
CA ILE A 1101 -13.96 -6.34 -0.08
C ILE A 1101 -14.29 -7.84 -0.24
N LEU A 1102 -15.09 -8.17 -1.26
CA LEU A 1102 -15.55 -9.52 -1.57
C LEU A 1102 -14.54 -10.33 -2.40
N ARG A 1103 -13.31 -10.51 -1.88
CA ARG A 1103 -12.18 -11.20 -2.56
C ARG A 1103 -12.53 -12.58 -3.09
N GLY A 1104 -13.25 -13.40 -2.32
CA GLY A 1104 -13.67 -14.73 -2.78
C GLY A 1104 -14.54 -14.71 -4.03
N THR A 1105 -15.38 -13.68 -4.20
CA THR A 1105 -16.18 -13.51 -5.43
C THR A 1105 -15.31 -13.07 -6.59
N ILE A 1106 -14.39 -12.13 -6.36
CA ILE A 1106 -13.42 -11.67 -7.38
C ILE A 1106 -12.54 -12.85 -7.85
N LYS A 1107 -12.07 -13.69 -6.91
CA LYS A 1107 -11.29 -14.91 -7.18
C LYS A 1107 -12.04 -15.89 -8.09
N LYS A 1108 -13.32 -16.13 -7.81
CA LYS A 1108 -14.15 -16.99 -8.66
C LYS A 1108 -14.36 -16.40 -10.05
N ILE A 1109 -14.60 -15.10 -10.14
CA ILE A 1109 -14.79 -14.40 -11.42
C ILE A 1109 -13.53 -14.51 -12.30
N ILE A 1110 -12.34 -14.26 -11.75
CA ILE A 1110 -11.09 -14.29 -12.53
C ILE A 1110 -10.68 -15.72 -12.93
N ASN A 1111 -11.19 -16.74 -12.25
CA ASN A 1111 -10.97 -18.16 -12.57
C ASN A 1111 -12.11 -18.80 -13.38
N ASP A 1112 -13.08 -18.01 -13.85
CA ASP A 1112 -14.25 -18.48 -14.62
C ASP A 1112 -15.08 -19.57 -13.89
N GLU A 1113 -15.15 -19.46 -12.56
CA GLU A 1113 -15.90 -20.39 -11.69
C GLU A 1113 -17.32 -19.88 -11.40
N GLU A 1114 -18.25 -20.81 -11.16
CA GLU A 1114 -19.59 -20.44 -10.67
C GLU A 1114 -19.53 -19.78 -9.28
N TYR A 1115 -20.08 -18.58 -9.18
CA TYR A 1115 -20.25 -17.85 -7.92
C TYR A 1115 -21.72 -17.52 -7.67
N LYS A 1116 -22.08 -17.49 -6.38
CA LYS A 1116 -23.36 -16.94 -5.94
C LYS A 1116 -23.15 -15.48 -5.59
N THR A 1117 -23.99 -14.60 -6.11
CA THR A 1117 -23.94 -13.17 -5.80
C THR A 1117 -24.10 -12.96 -4.28
N PRO A 1118 -23.11 -12.37 -3.59
CA PRO A 1118 -23.21 -12.15 -2.15
C PRO A 1118 -24.35 -11.17 -1.86
N ALA A 1119 -25.37 -11.60 -1.12
CA ALA A 1119 -26.53 -10.75 -0.88
C ALA A 1119 -26.28 -9.60 0.10
N THR A 1120 -25.08 -9.51 0.67
CA THR A 1120 -24.60 -8.42 1.53
C THR A 1120 -23.84 -7.33 0.77
N ILE A 1121 -23.69 -7.48 -0.55
CA ILE A 1121 -23.03 -6.50 -1.43
C ILE A 1121 -23.80 -5.18 -1.43
N GLU A 1122 -23.06 -4.07 -1.40
CA GLU A 1122 -23.64 -2.72 -1.43
C GLU A 1122 -24.24 -2.39 -2.80
N ASP A 1123 -23.50 -2.71 -3.86
CA ASP A 1123 -23.84 -2.40 -5.25
C ASP A 1123 -23.59 -3.61 -6.14
N LEU A 1124 -24.68 -4.19 -6.65
CA LEU A 1124 -24.65 -5.38 -7.49
C LEU A 1124 -23.99 -5.11 -8.86
N SER A 1125 -24.12 -3.89 -9.39
CA SER A 1125 -23.63 -3.53 -10.73
C SER A 1125 -22.11 -3.58 -10.84
N VAL A 1126 -21.41 -3.47 -9.71
CA VAL A 1126 -19.95 -3.58 -9.64
C VAL A 1126 -19.46 -4.96 -10.09
N LEU A 1127 -20.24 -6.02 -9.86
CA LEU A 1127 -19.86 -7.37 -10.28
C LEU A 1127 -19.82 -7.51 -11.80
N ASP A 1128 -20.70 -6.82 -12.53
CA ASP A 1128 -20.71 -6.85 -13.99
C ASP A 1128 -19.46 -6.17 -14.56
N ASN A 1129 -19.06 -5.02 -13.99
CA ASN A 1129 -17.82 -4.34 -14.38
C ASN A 1129 -16.57 -5.19 -14.09
N ILE A 1130 -16.50 -5.80 -12.90
CA ILE A 1130 -15.40 -6.70 -12.53
C ILE A 1130 -15.32 -7.88 -13.49
N LYS A 1131 -16.47 -8.47 -13.84
CA LYS A 1131 -16.54 -9.60 -14.77
C LYS A 1131 -16.10 -9.22 -16.17
N GLU A 1132 -16.56 -8.09 -16.69
CA GLU A 1132 -16.16 -7.59 -18.01
C GLU A 1132 -14.65 -7.37 -18.08
N LYS A 1133 -14.07 -6.67 -17.09
CA LYS A 1133 -12.63 -6.39 -17.03
C LYS A 1133 -11.79 -7.65 -16.85
N ALA A 1134 -12.24 -8.59 -16.01
CA ALA A 1134 -11.60 -9.88 -15.84
C ALA A 1134 -11.59 -10.69 -17.15
N GLN A 1135 -12.72 -10.72 -17.88
CA GLN A 1135 -12.80 -11.41 -19.18
C GLN A 1135 -11.92 -10.76 -20.25
N GLN A 1136 -11.86 -9.43 -20.31
CA GLN A 1136 -10.96 -8.70 -21.22
C GLN A 1136 -9.50 -9.06 -20.94
N TRP A 1137 -9.10 -9.10 -19.66
CA TRP A 1137 -7.75 -9.49 -19.25
C TRP A 1137 -7.45 -10.96 -19.59
N LEU A 1138 -8.37 -11.89 -19.31
CA LEU A 1138 -8.22 -13.31 -19.66
C LEU A 1138 -8.11 -13.54 -21.18
N GLN A 1139 -8.91 -12.83 -21.98
CA GLN A 1139 -8.84 -12.92 -23.44
C GLN A 1139 -7.49 -12.41 -23.95
N ALA A 1140 -7.03 -11.25 -23.47
CA ALA A 1140 -5.72 -10.71 -23.81
C ALA A 1140 -4.58 -11.68 -23.44
N LYS A 1141 -4.69 -12.35 -22.28
CA LYS A 1141 -3.74 -13.38 -21.85
C LYS A 1141 -3.76 -14.61 -22.77
N ARG A 1142 -4.94 -15.11 -23.16
CA ARG A 1142 -5.09 -16.23 -24.12
C ARG A 1142 -4.55 -15.88 -25.50
N ASP A 1143 -4.84 -14.68 -26.01
CA ASP A 1143 -4.35 -14.20 -27.30
C ASP A 1143 -2.82 -14.06 -27.31
N ALA A 1144 -2.23 -13.64 -26.19
CA ALA A 1144 -0.78 -13.59 -26.02
C ALA A 1144 -0.15 -14.99 -25.97
N GLN A 1145 -0.79 -15.95 -25.30
CA GLN A 1145 -0.35 -17.36 -25.24
C GLN A 1145 -0.51 -18.10 -26.57
N GLN A 1146 -1.51 -17.77 -27.40
CA GLN A 1146 -1.66 -18.34 -28.75
C GLN A 1146 -0.69 -17.75 -29.78
N LYS A 1147 -0.16 -16.55 -29.51
CA LYS A 1147 0.86 -15.89 -30.33
C LYS A 1147 2.29 -16.33 -29.97
N GLN A 1148 2.49 -16.88 -28.77
CA GLN A 1148 3.71 -17.57 -28.33
C GLN A 1148 3.70 -19.02 -28.79
#